data_AF-A0A538MGQ4-F1
#
_entry.id   AF-A0A538MGQ4-F1
#
_cell.length_a   1.000
_cell.length_b   1.000
_cell.length_c   1.000
_cell.angle_alpha   90.00
_cell.angle_beta   90.00
_cell.angle_gamma   90.00
#
_symmetry.space_group_name_H-M   'P 1'
#
loop_
_entity.id
_entity.type
_entity.pdbx_description
1 polymer ?
#
loop_
_entity_poly.entity_id
_entity_poly.type
_entity_poly.pdbx_seq_one_letter_code
_entity_poly.pdbx_strand_id
1 'polypeptide(L)'
;MSEREVLDGRFAVAPDPELARVAWERVRQAGVEVQSEDLIRLLGFSTVAVDFLVRHPDEATAVADPSEPDRAALDREVAADVERFGVGPGLRRFRRRAILRVGTRDLAGATVDDVVREISDIADACVQSACPSTLAVIALGKWGGRELNYSSDIDLLLVHGGEDPGATQLVRRLSEQTEDGIAFKVDAALRPGGRSAALSRSLEATLAYYERESATWERQAMIKARAAAGDFALGEAFVAGIEPFVYPDRLEPAAIDEVRRTKVRLEEYIRQRGKELTEVKRGRGGIRDVEFAVQLLQIVHGRRDPSLRSPNTIAALAALSAEGYVAASDAEALTDAYRFLRRLEHRLQMVRDLQTHDLPPGAPARTTLARSLGLADASALQREYDRTTTLVRGIHERLFYRPLLEAFAGPAQPRPGIDRAATEELLEGLGFAEPARSYDVLARVVAADTRLGKVVRNVFPVMAPALALAADPGAALVRLERVGESVGARPGPADALATDPGAARRLAHVVGASRFATELLVADPEGLRALADDAVYADDADAALVRVVARYSARELTPRATGDAITEVADRVLADAVDHAAPTVPFAVIGLGKLGARELNFASDLDVVFVYEGEGPGDLASGAAAAERVMQLVRDTGWEIDADLRPEGRNGPLARSIAGFLEYWERYAEPWESQALLRTRAVAGDPALGRRFELAAGDVAYPPDGVTVDRAVEMRRMRERIERERVRPPEAARFHFKLGHGSLADVQFATELLLLRYAGAEEELRTPRTLEAIERLAERRLVEQTVARDLGEAFVFLADVKNALEVDRRVHAEAVPAAPDEQTVLARRLGYEEYPRQAFIDDYLRITRRCRRAMERVFQEELA
;
A
#
# COMPACT_ATOMS: atom_id res chain seq x y z
N MET A 1 -60.34 0.40 -12.64
CA MET A 1 -59.69 1.54 -11.99
C MET A 1 -60.19 2.80 -12.67
N SER A 2 -60.60 3.81 -11.91
CA SER A 2 -60.92 5.13 -12.47
C SER A 2 -59.65 5.78 -13.04
N GLU A 3 -59.79 6.70 -14.00
CA GLU A 3 -58.67 7.49 -14.54
C GLU A 3 -57.86 8.19 -13.42
N ARG A 4 -58.56 8.55 -12.34
CA ARG A 4 -57.97 9.14 -11.12
C ARG A 4 -57.11 8.16 -10.34
N GLU A 5 -57.54 6.90 -10.18
CA GLU A 5 -56.75 5.85 -9.50
C GLU A 5 -55.48 5.47 -10.28
N VAL A 6 -55.52 5.51 -11.62
CA VAL A 6 -54.33 5.32 -12.47
C VAL A 6 -53.34 6.47 -12.28
N LEU A 7 -53.83 7.71 -12.27
CA LEU A 7 -52.98 8.90 -12.11
C LEU A 7 -52.36 9.00 -10.70
N ASP A 8 -53.13 8.67 -9.66
CA ASP A 8 -52.65 8.65 -8.26
C ASP A 8 -51.53 7.61 -8.08
N GLY A 9 -51.62 6.46 -8.75
CA GLY A 9 -50.54 5.46 -8.79
C GLY A 9 -49.27 5.98 -9.47
N ARG A 10 -49.39 6.82 -10.51
CA ARG A 10 -48.26 7.44 -11.20
C ARG A 10 -47.59 8.56 -10.39
N PHE A 11 -48.33 9.31 -9.57
CA PHE A 11 -47.71 10.30 -8.68
C PHE A 11 -46.90 9.64 -7.57
N ALA A 12 -47.30 8.45 -7.11
CA ALA A 12 -46.59 7.73 -6.06
C ALA A 12 -45.16 7.33 -6.44
N VAL A 13 -44.84 7.21 -7.74
CA VAL A 13 -43.48 6.91 -8.21
C VAL A 13 -42.56 8.14 -8.27
N ALA A 14 -43.11 9.35 -8.12
CA ALA A 14 -42.31 10.58 -8.12
C ALA A 14 -41.56 10.76 -6.78
N PRO A 15 -40.36 11.37 -6.79
CA PRO A 15 -39.62 11.65 -5.55
C PRO A 15 -40.42 12.49 -4.53
N ASP A 16 -41.22 13.43 -5.04
CA ASP A 16 -42.21 14.21 -4.28
C ASP A 16 -43.59 14.10 -4.97
N PRO A 17 -44.47 13.20 -4.50
CA PRO A 17 -45.79 13.00 -5.09
C PRO A 17 -46.71 14.23 -5.05
N GLU A 18 -46.62 15.05 -4.00
CA GLU A 18 -47.45 16.26 -3.87
C GLU A 18 -46.98 17.33 -4.85
N LEU A 19 -45.67 17.52 -4.97
CA LEU A 19 -45.10 18.39 -5.99
C LEU A 19 -45.48 17.91 -7.39
N ALA A 20 -45.41 16.61 -7.65
CA ALA A 20 -45.79 16.03 -8.95
C ALA A 20 -47.25 16.33 -9.30
N ARG A 21 -48.16 16.22 -8.33
CA ARG A 21 -49.59 16.52 -8.52
C ARG A 21 -49.82 17.99 -8.87
N VAL A 22 -49.17 18.91 -8.15
CA VAL A 22 -49.28 20.36 -8.39
C VAL A 22 -48.63 20.74 -9.74
N ALA A 23 -47.46 20.17 -10.03
CA ALA A 23 -46.74 20.40 -11.28
C ALA A 23 -47.51 19.90 -12.50
N TRP A 24 -48.10 18.70 -12.40
CA TRP A 24 -48.92 18.11 -13.44
C TRP A 24 -50.13 18.99 -13.78
N GLU A 25 -50.85 19.48 -12.77
CA GLU A 25 -52.00 20.36 -13.00
C GLU A 25 -51.60 21.66 -13.72
N ARG A 26 -50.44 22.23 -13.38
CA ARG A 26 -49.92 23.43 -14.06
C ARG A 26 -49.62 23.18 -15.54
N VAL A 27 -48.90 22.11 -15.87
CA VAL A 27 -48.55 21.82 -17.28
C VAL A 27 -49.77 21.39 -18.09
N ARG A 28 -50.73 20.68 -17.47
CA ARG A 28 -51.99 20.29 -18.09
C ARG A 28 -52.83 21.52 -18.47
N GLN A 29 -52.92 22.51 -17.58
CA GLN A 29 -53.60 23.78 -17.88
C GLN A 29 -52.94 24.56 -19.03
N ALA A 30 -51.64 24.36 -19.24
CA ALA A 30 -50.91 24.95 -20.36
C ALA A 30 -51.03 24.15 -21.68
N GLY A 31 -51.76 23.02 -21.69
CA GLY A 31 -52.03 22.23 -22.89
C GLY A 31 -51.14 20.98 -23.07
N VAL A 32 -50.43 20.53 -22.02
CA VAL A 32 -49.70 19.25 -22.06
C VAL A 32 -50.65 18.08 -21.86
N GLU A 33 -50.68 17.15 -22.82
CA GLU A 33 -51.54 15.95 -22.78
C GLU A 33 -50.77 14.64 -22.48
N VAL A 34 -49.43 14.67 -22.49
CA VAL A 34 -48.58 13.47 -22.35
C VAL A 34 -48.49 13.02 -20.89
N GLN A 35 -49.04 11.85 -20.58
CA GLN A 35 -49.08 11.27 -19.23
C GLN A 35 -48.12 10.08 -19.03
N SER A 36 -46.83 10.23 -19.35
CA SER A 36 -45.85 9.17 -19.06
C SER A 36 -45.41 9.21 -17.59
N GLU A 37 -45.09 8.04 -17.02
CA GLU A 37 -44.58 7.93 -15.66
C GLU A 37 -43.26 8.69 -15.48
N ASP A 38 -42.37 8.62 -16.45
CA ASP A 38 -41.05 9.26 -16.37
C ASP A 38 -41.16 10.78 -16.42
N LEU A 39 -42.07 11.32 -17.24
CA LEU A 39 -42.34 12.76 -17.25
C LEU A 39 -42.92 13.22 -15.92
N ILE A 40 -43.81 12.44 -15.30
CA ILE A 40 -44.37 12.74 -13.98
C ILE A 40 -43.27 12.72 -12.91
N ARG A 41 -42.32 11.78 -12.96
CA ARG A 41 -41.14 11.77 -12.07
C ARG A 41 -40.31 13.04 -12.21
N LEU A 42 -40.07 13.50 -13.44
CA LEU A 42 -39.34 14.74 -13.71
C LEU A 42 -40.08 15.97 -13.17
N LEU A 43 -41.39 16.07 -13.41
CA LEU A 43 -42.22 17.17 -12.92
C LEU A 43 -42.30 17.21 -11.38
N GLY A 44 -42.30 16.04 -10.74
CA GLY A 44 -42.23 15.89 -9.28
C GLY A 44 -40.85 16.13 -8.67
N PHE A 45 -39.86 16.57 -9.46
CA PHE A 45 -38.50 16.79 -8.96
C PHE A 45 -37.85 18.08 -9.48
N SER A 46 -38.13 18.49 -10.72
CA SER A 46 -37.53 19.67 -11.36
C SER A 46 -38.56 20.77 -11.61
N THR A 47 -38.46 21.88 -10.89
CA THR A 47 -39.33 23.04 -11.13
C THR A 47 -39.06 23.69 -12.49
N VAL A 48 -37.84 23.55 -13.00
CA VAL A 48 -37.42 24.07 -14.31
C VAL A 48 -38.14 23.33 -15.45
N ALA A 49 -38.38 22.03 -15.30
CA ALA A 49 -39.16 21.26 -16.27
C ALA A 49 -40.60 21.78 -16.37
N VAL A 50 -41.22 22.07 -15.22
CA VAL A 50 -42.58 22.64 -15.15
C VAL A 50 -42.64 23.98 -15.87
N ASP A 51 -41.73 24.90 -15.54
CA ASP A 51 -41.76 26.25 -16.10
C ASP A 51 -41.45 26.27 -17.61
N PHE A 52 -40.64 25.31 -18.10
CA PHE A 52 -40.38 25.13 -19.53
C PHE A 52 -41.61 24.61 -20.26
N LEU A 53 -42.26 23.55 -19.76
CA LEU A 53 -43.42 22.95 -20.42
C LEU A 53 -44.68 23.81 -20.32
N VAL A 54 -44.79 24.69 -19.33
CA VAL A 54 -45.85 25.72 -19.31
C VAL A 54 -45.65 26.74 -20.43
N ARG A 55 -44.40 27.08 -20.77
CA ARG A 55 -44.09 28.03 -21.86
C ARG A 55 -44.09 27.39 -23.24
N HIS A 56 -43.68 26.13 -23.33
CA HIS A 56 -43.52 25.37 -24.57
C HIS A 56 -44.20 24.00 -24.43
N PRO A 57 -45.54 23.95 -24.35
CA PRO A 57 -46.28 22.70 -24.18
C PRO A 57 -46.10 21.73 -25.36
N ASP A 58 -45.76 22.24 -26.54
CA ASP A 58 -45.45 21.45 -27.75
C ASP A 58 -44.21 20.56 -27.60
N GLU A 59 -43.33 20.85 -26.65
CA GLU A 59 -42.10 20.08 -26.41
C GLU A 59 -42.33 18.86 -25.51
N ALA A 60 -43.51 18.70 -24.90
CA ALA A 60 -43.78 17.65 -23.92
C ALA A 60 -43.53 16.24 -24.45
N THR A 61 -43.90 15.98 -25.71
CA THR A 61 -43.69 14.67 -26.36
C THR A 61 -42.20 14.36 -26.51
N ALA A 62 -41.39 15.35 -26.88
CA ALA A 62 -39.95 15.16 -27.05
C ALA A 62 -39.22 15.01 -25.70
N VAL A 63 -39.67 15.71 -24.65
CA VAL A 63 -39.13 15.57 -23.29
C VAL A 63 -39.49 14.21 -22.67
N ALA A 64 -40.65 13.67 -23.03
CA ALA A 64 -41.13 12.36 -22.56
C ALA A 64 -40.58 11.17 -23.37
N ASP A 65 -39.86 11.41 -24.46
CA ASP A 65 -39.30 10.35 -25.30
C ASP A 65 -38.21 9.58 -24.54
N PRO A 66 -38.36 8.27 -24.32
CA PRO A 66 -37.35 7.46 -23.65
C PRO A 66 -36.13 7.15 -24.54
N SER A 67 -36.18 7.52 -25.82
CA SER A 67 -35.09 7.22 -26.76
C SER A 67 -33.79 7.90 -26.36
N GLU A 68 -32.67 7.21 -26.62
CA GLU A 68 -31.34 7.78 -26.54
C GLU A 68 -30.92 8.24 -27.93
N PRO A 69 -30.97 9.55 -28.23
CA PRO A 69 -30.55 10.05 -29.53
C PRO A 69 -29.04 9.87 -29.67
N ASP A 70 -28.62 9.32 -30.82
CA ASP A 70 -27.21 9.35 -31.17
C ASP A 70 -26.77 10.79 -31.49
N ARG A 71 -25.45 10.94 -31.62
CA ARG A 71 -24.84 12.23 -31.92
C ARG A 71 -25.43 12.89 -33.18
N ALA A 72 -25.67 12.11 -34.23
CA ALA A 72 -26.16 12.62 -35.50
C ALA A 72 -27.63 13.09 -35.41
N ALA A 73 -28.43 12.45 -34.57
CA ALA A 73 -29.80 12.88 -34.27
C ALA A 73 -29.79 14.22 -33.52
N LEU A 74 -28.93 14.38 -32.52
CA LEU A 74 -28.76 15.65 -31.81
C LEU A 74 -28.34 16.78 -32.75
N ASP A 75 -27.40 16.52 -33.66
CA ASP A 75 -26.95 17.49 -34.67
C ASP A 75 -28.09 17.93 -35.60
N ARG A 76 -28.96 16.99 -36.02
CA ARG A 76 -30.15 17.32 -36.83
C ARG A 76 -31.18 18.13 -36.06
N GLU A 77 -31.44 17.76 -34.80
CA GLU A 77 -32.40 18.46 -33.94
C GLU A 77 -31.97 19.91 -33.68
N VAL A 78 -30.71 20.14 -33.33
CA VAL A 78 -30.20 21.50 -33.09
C VAL A 78 -30.18 22.33 -34.37
N ALA A 79 -29.82 21.74 -35.51
CA ALA A 79 -29.82 22.43 -36.80
C ALA A 79 -31.23 22.89 -37.17
N ALA A 80 -32.24 22.04 -36.98
CA ALA A 80 -33.65 22.37 -37.23
C ALA A 80 -34.14 23.53 -36.33
N ASP A 81 -33.78 23.53 -35.04
CA ASP A 81 -34.14 24.62 -34.13
C ASP A 81 -33.41 25.92 -34.46
N VAL A 82 -32.13 25.84 -34.85
CA VAL A 82 -31.34 27.00 -35.28
C VAL A 82 -31.91 27.60 -36.58
N GLU A 83 -32.33 26.77 -37.53
CA GLU A 83 -33.00 27.22 -38.75
C GLU A 83 -34.33 27.91 -38.45
N ARG A 84 -35.13 27.32 -37.56
CA ARG A 84 -36.48 27.81 -37.22
C ARG A 84 -36.48 29.08 -36.37
N PHE A 85 -35.58 29.17 -35.37
CA PHE A 85 -35.63 30.20 -34.34
C PHE A 85 -34.40 31.14 -34.36
N GLY A 86 -33.45 30.89 -35.25
CA GLY A 86 -32.15 31.56 -35.26
C GLY A 86 -31.17 30.96 -34.25
N VAL A 87 -29.86 31.23 -34.44
CA VAL A 87 -28.79 30.56 -33.68
C VAL A 87 -28.96 30.67 -32.17
N GLY A 88 -29.10 31.88 -31.60
CA GLY A 88 -29.23 32.06 -30.15
C GLY A 88 -30.47 31.37 -29.55
N PRO A 89 -31.69 31.75 -29.97
CA PRO A 89 -32.92 31.16 -29.45
C PRO A 89 -33.03 29.65 -29.72
N GLY A 90 -32.64 29.19 -30.92
CA GLY A 90 -32.66 27.78 -31.31
C GLY A 90 -31.77 26.93 -30.40
N LEU A 91 -30.53 27.37 -30.13
CA LEU A 91 -29.62 26.68 -29.21
C LEU A 91 -30.19 26.56 -27.78
N ARG A 92 -30.80 27.64 -27.26
CA ARG A 92 -31.40 27.64 -25.92
C ARG A 92 -32.57 26.67 -25.83
N ARG A 93 -33.45 26.69 -26.84
CA ARG A 93 -34.63 25.83 -26.92
C ARG A 93 -34.25 24.35 -27.06
N PHE A 94 -33.35 24.03 -27.99
CA PHE A 94 -32.79 22.68 -28.16
C PHE A 94 -32.12 22.19 -26.87
N ARG A 95 -31.18 22.96 -26.30
CA ARG A 95 -30.46 22.55 -25.08
C ARG A 95 -31.42 22.27 -23.95
N ARG A 96 -32.42 23.13 -23.73
CA ARG A 96 -33.38 22.96 -22.65
C ARG A 96 -34.19 21.68 -22.84
N ARG A 97 -34.74 21.45 -24.04
CA ARG A 97 -35.48 20.22 -24.37
C ARG A 97 -34.63 18.97 -24.18
N ALA A 98 -33.44 18.95 -24.77
CA ALA A 98 -32.56 17.78 -24.74
C ALA A 98 -32.09 17.44 -23.31
N ILE A 99 -31.71 18.44 -22.50
CA ILE A 99 -31.33 18.21 -21.10
C ILE A 99 -32.51 17.71 -20.25
N LEU A 100 -33.73 18.18 -20.51
CA LEU A 100 -34.92 17.66 -19.82
C LEU A 100 -35.26 16.22 -20.24
N ARG A 101 -35.10 15.88 -21.53
CA ARG A 101 -35.20 14.49 -22.02
C ARG A 101 -34.20 13.58 -21.29
N VAL A 102 -32.94 13.99 -21.18
CA VAL A 102 -31.94 13.27 -20.35
C VAL A 102 -32.41 13.13 -18.91
N GLY A 103 -32.95 14.22 -18.32
CA GLY A 103 -33.48 14.24 -16.95
C GLY A 103 -34.60 13.23 -16.71
N THR A 104 -35.49 13.06 -17.67
CA THR A 104 -36.54 12.03 -17.67
C THR A 104 -35.93 10.63 -17.57
N ARG A 105 -34.95 10.32 -18.43
CA ARG A 105 -34.28 8.99 -18.46
C ARG A 105 -33.43 8.74 -17.22
N ASP A 106 -32.71 9.75 -16.72
CA ASP A 106 -31.90 9.66 -15.49
C ASP A 106 -32.78 9.30 -14.28
N LEU A 107 -33.93 9.98 -14.11
CA LEU A 107 -34.91 9.66 -13.05
C LEU A 107 -35.59 8.29 -13.24
N ALA A 108 -35.63 7.77 -14.46
CA ALA A 108 -36.12 6.44 -14.79
C ALA A 108 -35.06 5.33 -14.60
N GLY A 109 -33.79 5.68 -14.36
CA GLY A 109 -32.72 4.73 -14.04
C GLY A 109 -31.64 4.57 -15.10
N ALA A 110 -31.51 5.48 -16.05
CA ALA A 110 -30.37 5.50 -16.98
C ALA A 110 -29.03 5.51 -16.23
N THR A 111 -28.00 4.88 -16.80
CA THR A 111 -26.68 4.86 -16.16
C THR A 111 -26.06 6.25 -16.18
N VAL A 112 -25.28 6.57 -15.14
CA VAL A 112 -24.61 7.87 -15.07
C VAL A 112 -23.62 8.07 -16.22
N ASP A 113 -22.99 6.99 -16.68
CA ASP A 113 -22.04 6.99 -17.79
C ASP A 113 -22.73 7.43 -19.10
N ASP A 114 -23.94 6.92 -19.37
CA ASP A 114 -24.76 7.34 -20.53
C ASP A 114 -25.26 8.79 -20.37
N VAL A 115 -25.72 9.17 -19.18
CA VAL A 115 -26.21 10.52 -18.88
C VAL A 115 -25.13 11.58 -19.13
N VAL A 116 -23.93 11.39 -18.58
CA VAL A 116 -22.85 12.39 -18.73
C VAL A 116 -22.31 12.44 -20.16
N ARG A 117 -22.33 11.29 -20.88
CA ARG A 117 -22.02 11.22 -22.31
C ARG A 117 -23.01 12.03 -23.11
N GLU A 118 -24.31 11.80 -22.95
CA GLU A 118 -25.35 12.49 -23.72
C GLU A 118 -25.35 14.00 -23.42
N ILE A 119 -25.20 14.43 -22.16
CA ILE A 119 -25.07 15.86 -21.82
C ILE A 119 -23.87 16.48 -22.54
N SER A 120 -22.76 15.74 -22.62
CA SER A 120 -21.56 16.18 -23.33
C SER A 120 -21.78 16.25 -24.85
N ASP A 121 -22.53 15.32 -25.42
CA ASP A 121 -22.93 15.37 -26.83
C ASP A 121 -23.90 16.53 -27.08
N ILE A 122 -24.84 16.83 -26.20
CA ILE A 122 -25.69 18.03 -26.34
C ILE A 122 -24.83 19.31 -26.36
N ALA A 123 -23.81 19.40 -25.50
CA ALA A 123 -22.87 20.52 -25.51
C ALA A 123 -22.07 20.59 -26.81
N ASP A 124 -21.50 19.47 -27.27
CA ASP A 124 -20.80 19.38 -28.55
C ASP A 124 -21.72 19.82 -29.72
N ALA A 125 -23.04 19.53 -29.69
CA ALA A 125 -24.00 19.82 -30.78
C ALA A 125 -24.33 21.31 -30.83
N CYS A 126 -24.58 21.88 -29.67
CA CYS A 126 -24.80 23.31 -29.53
C CYS A 126 -23.57 24.11 -29.96
N VAL A 127 -22.37 23.72 -29.50
CA VAL A 127 -21.15 24.46 -29.82
C VAL A 127 -20.80 24.29 -31.29
N GLN A 128 -20.90 23.08 -31.86
CA GLN A 128 -20.67 22.86 -33.29
C GLN A 128 -21.58 23.72 -34.17
N SER A 129 -22.87 23.84 -33.81
CA SER A 129 -23.83 24.65 -34.55
C SER A 129 -23.59 26.16 -34.41
N ALA A 130 -22.94 26.60 -33.33
CA ALA A 130 -22.64 28.00 -33.06
C ALA A 130 -21.27 28.45 -33.57
N CYS A 131 -20.34 27.50 -33.74
CA CYS A 131 -18.90 27.75 -33.97
C CYS A 131 -18.60 28.11 -35.44
N PRO A 132 -17.80 29.16 -35.70
CA PRO A 132 -17.22 29.41 -37.01
C PRO A 132 -16.30 28.26 -37.46
N SER A 133 -16.21 28.02 -38.77
CA SER A 133 -15.38 26.95 -39.34
C SER A 133 -13.88 27.21 -39.29
N THR A 134 -13.45 28.43 -38.94
CA THR A 134 -12.04 28.86 -38.84
C THR A 134 -11.48 28.80 -37.42
N LEU A 135 -12.31 28.38 -36.46
CA LEU A 135 -11.99 28.30 -35.04
C LEU A 135 -12.09 26.85 -34.58
N ALA A 136 -11.11 26.38 -33.82
CA ALA A 136 -11.17 25.12 -33.11
C ALA A 136 -11.53 25.37 -31.64
N VAL A 137 -12.52 24.64 -31.15
CA VAL A 137 -12.90 24.63 -29.73
C VAL A 137 -12.31 23.41 -29.06
N ILE A 138 -11.41 23.65 -28.11
CA ILE A 138 -10.83 22.62 -27.26
C ILE A 138 -11.64 22.58 -25.97
N ALA A 139 -12.36 21.49 -25.75
CA ALA A 139 -13.03 21.23 -24.50
C ALA A 139 -12.02 20.84 -23.42
N LEU A 140 -12.19 21.39 -22.23
CA LEU A 140 -11.40 21.10 -21.02
C LEU A 140 -12.32 20.60 -19.90
N GLY A 141 -11.74 20.26 -18.76
CA GLY A 141 -12.50 19.91 -17.56
C GLY A 141 -13.51 18.78 -17.81
N LYS A 142 -14.70 18.90 -17.23
CA LYS A 142 -15.77 17.89 -17.36
C LYS A 142 -16.22 17.71 -18.83
N TRP A 143 -16.22 18.78 -19.62
CA TRP A 143 -16.62 18.70 -21.03
C TRP A 143 -15.60 17.94 -21.89
N GLY A 144 -14.33 18.21 -21.67
CA GLY A 144 -13.23 17.50 -22.33
C GLY A 144 -13.22 16.01 -22.00
N GLY A 145 -13.49 15.65 -20.74
CA GLY A 145 -13.65 14.26 -20.29
C GLY A 145 -14.94 13.55 -20.71
N ARG A 146 -15.86 14.23 -21.42
CA ARG A 146 -17.22 13.75 -21.74
C ARG A 146 -18.01 13.34 -20.48
N GLU A 147 -17.91 14.20 -19.48
CA GLU A 147 -18.37 14.00 -18.11
C GLU A 147 -19.18 15.22 -17.61
N LEU A 148 -19.96 15.89 -18.47
CA LEU A 148 -20.77 17.03 -18.02
C LEU A 148 -21.95 16.60 -17.13
N ASN A 149 -22.29 17.46 -16.17
CA ASN A 149 -23.55 17.40 -15.43
C ASN A 149 -24.54 18.48 -15.92
N TYR A 150 -25.80 18.36 -15.50
CA TYR A 150 -26.91 19.28 -15.80
C TYR A 150 -26.56 20.77 -15.73
N SER A 151 -25.95 21.22 -14.62
CA SER A 151 -25.57 22.62 -14.40
C SER A 151 -24.05 22.77 -14.31
N SER A 152 -23.35 22.35 -15.36
CA SER A 152 -21.91 22.54 -15.51
C SER A 152 -21.59 23.73 -16.42
N ASP A 153 -20.50 24.41 -16.12
CA ASP A 153 -19.87 25.31 -17.08
C ASP A 153 -19.16 24.47 -18.16
N ILE A 154 -19.08 24.99 -19.39
CA ILE A 154 -18.24 24.41 -20.43
C ILE A 154 -16.88 25.12 -20.41
N ASP A 155 -15.89 24.41 -19.88
CA ASP A 155 -14.50 24.87 -19.85
C ASP A 155 -13.89 24.73 -21.25
N LEU A 156 -13.34 25.81 -21.82
CA LEU A 156 -12.83 25.77 -23.18
C LEU A 156 -11.58 26.63 -23.44
N LEU A 157 -10.84 26.25 -24.47
CA LEU A 157 -9.76 27.00 -25.08
C LEU A 157 -10.05 27.15 -26.58
N LEU A 158 -9.82 28.33 -27.13
CA LEU A 158 -10.11 28.65 -28.54
C LEU A 158 -8.81 28.84 -29.33
N VAL A 159 -8.62 28.05 -30.37
CA VAL A 159 -7.45 28.09 -31.26
C VAL A 159 -7.88 28.45 -32.67
N HIS A 160 -7.07 29.23 -33.39
CA HIS A 160 -7.35 29.59 -34.80
C HIS A 160 -6.12 29.47 -35.71
N GLY A 161 -6.36 29.34 -37.02
CA GLY A 161 -5.33 29.26 -38.05
C GLY A 161 -5.08 30.56 -38.84
N GLY A 162 -5.95 31.58 -38.75
CA GLY A 162 -5.89 32.83 -39.53
C GLY A 162 -6.52 34.04 -38.84
N GLU A 163 -6.76 35.16 -39.56
CA GLU A 163 -7.38 36.38 -38.99
C GLU A 163 -8.92 36.30 -38.87
N ASP A 164 -9.43 36.85 -37.75
CA ASP A 164 -10.83 36.88 -37.26
C ASP A 164 -11.55 35.52 -37.06
N PRO A 165 -11.39 34.89 -35.88
CA PRO A 165 -11.96 33.57 -35.59
C PRO A 165 -13.38 33.60 -35.01
N GLY A 166 -14.04 34.76 -34.84
CA GLY A 166 -15.41 34.83 -34.29
C GLY A 166 -15.56 34.35 -32.84
N ALA A 167 -14.47 34.23 -32.07
CA ALA A 167 -14.43 33.73 -30.70
C ALA A 167 -15.38 34.46 -29.74
N THR A 168 -15.37 35.81 -29.77
CA THR A 168 -16.26 36.63 -28.94
C THR A 168 -17.73 36.40 -29.27
N GLN A 169 -18.05 36.21 -30.56
CA GLN A 169 -19.41 35.97 -31.00
C GLN A 169 -19.92 34.59 -30.55
N LEU A 170 -19.06 33.57 -30.63
CA LEU A 170 -19.36 32.24 -30.11
C LEU A 170 -19.69 32.27 -28.61
N VAL A 171 -18.79 32.84 -27.79
CA VAL A 171 -19.00 32.95 -26.33
C VAL A 171 -20.29 33.71 -26.02
N ARG A 172 -20.55 34.81 -26.73
CA ARG A 172 -21.79 35.58 -26.57
C ARG A 172 -23.04 34.76 -26.89
N ARG A 173 -23.07 34.06 -28.03
CA ARG A 173 -24.22 33.23 -28.44
C ARG A 173 -24.56 32.15 -27.42
N LEU A 174 -23.54 31.57 -26.78
CA LEU A 174 -23.73 30.52 -25.77
C LEU A 174 -24.19 31.07 -24.42
N SER A 175 -23.59 32.18 -23.96
CA SER A 175 -23.71 32.68 -22.58
C SER A 175 -24.70 33.84 -22.38
N GLU A 176 -25.21 34.44 -23.45
CA GLU A 176 -26.12 35.59 -23.34
C GLU A 176 -27.44 35.18 -22.66
N GLN A 177 -27.76 35.87 -21.55
CA GLN A 177 -28.99 35.69 -20.77
C GLN A 177 -30.17 36.34 -21.49
N THR A 178 -31.22 35.54 -21.72
CA THR A 178 -32.49 35.99 -22.31
C THR A 178 -33.69 35.45 -21.53
N GLU A 179 -34.90 35.70 -22.00
CA GLU A 179 -36.15 35.17 -21.42
C GLU A 179 -36.20 33.62 -21.48
N ASP A 180 -35.59 33.03 -22.50
CA ASP A 180 -35.43 31.57 -22.65
C ASP A 180 -34.20 31.02 -21.90
N GLY A 181 -33.51 31.88 -21.14
CA GLY A 181 -32.30 31.55 -20.38
C GLY A 181 -31.01 31.70 -21.20
N ILE A 182 -30.07 30.80 -20.93
CA ILE A 182 -28.77 30.66 -21.60
C ILE A 182 -28.66 29.27 -22.24
N ALA A 183 -27.81 29.13 -23.27
CA ALA A 183 -27.50 27.80 -23.81
C ALA A 183 -26.51 27.09 -22.87
N PHE A 184 -25.36 27.71 -22.61
CA PHE A 184 -24.35 27.22 -21.67
C PHE A 184 -23.60 28.38 -21.01
N LYS A 185 -23.18 28.18 -19.76
CA LYS A 185 -22.17 29.03 -19.13
C LYS A 185 -20.80 28.65 -19.70
N VAL A 186 -20.08 29.60 -20.25
CA VAL A 186 -18.75 29.37 -20.81
C VAL A 186 -17.68 29.85 -19.83
N ASP A 187 -16.73 28.97 -19.48
CA ASP A 187 -15.51 29.36 -18.77
C ASP A 187 -14.29 29.22 -19.68
N ALA A 188 -13.68 30.35 -20.01
CA ALA A 188 -12.44 30.41 -20.80
C ALA A 188 -11.22 30.80 -19.94
N ALA A 189 -11.30 30.73 -18.61
CA ALA A 189 -10.25 31.20 -17.70
C ALA A 189 -8.99 30.33 -17.71
N LEU A 190 -9.08 29.08 -18.19
CA LEU A 190 -7.95 28.14 -18.31
C LEU A 190 -7.07 28.39 -19.56
N ARG A 191 -7.38 29.41 -20.36
CA ARG A 191 -6.58 29.77 -21.55
C ARG A 191 -5.22 30.39 -21.16
N PRO A 192 -4.22 30.33 -22.06
CA PRO A 192 -2.92 30.99 -21.87
C PRO A 192 -3.01 32.45 -21.44
N GLY A 193 -2.43 32.80 -20.29
CA GLY A 193 -2.49 34.15 -19.70
C GLY A 193 -3.81 34.49 -18.98
N GLY A 194 -4.71 33.51 -18.83
CA GLY A 194 -5.93 33.60 -18.03
C GLY A 194 -6.94 34.63 -18.51
N ARG A 195 -7.74 35.16 -17.57
CA ARG A 195 -8.86 36.08 -17.86
C ARG A 195 -8.48 37.38 -18.56
N SER A 196 -7.23 37.82 -18.42
CA SER A 196 -6.73 39.07 -19.00
C SER A 196 -6.20 38.91 -20.43
N ALA A 197 -6.03 37.67 -20.92
CA ALA A 197 -5.52 37.40 -22.26
C ALA A 197 -6.63 37.37 -23.32
N ALA A 198 -6.23 37.40 -24.60
CA ALA A 198 -7.15 37.23 -25.72
C ALA A 198 -7.96 35.93 -25.59
N LEU A 199 -9.23 35.95 -26.04
CA LEU A 199 -10.12 34.77 -25.95
C LEU A 199 -9.66 33.61 -26.84
N SER A 200 -9.00 33.93 -27.95
CA SER A 200 -8.43 32.95 -28.88
C SER A 200 -7.00 33.34 -29.24
N ARG A 201 -6.17 32.34 -29.59
CA ARG A 201 -4.78 32.51 -30.03
C ARG A 201 -4.50 31.60 -31.22
N SER A 202 -3.47 31.92 -32.00
CA SER A 202 -3.02 31.01 -33.06
C SER A 202 -2.50 29.70 -32.45
N LEU A 203 -2.56 28.60 -33.19
CA LEU A 203 -2.01 27.31 -32.72
C LEU A 203 -0.55 27.45 -32.25
N GLU A 204 0.29 28.05 -33.10
CA GLU A 204 1.71 28.29 -32.81
C GLU A 204 1.91 29.11 -31.53
N ALA A 205 1.21 30.23 -31.38
CA ALA A 205 1.34 31.09 -30.20
C ALA A 205 0.78 30.44 -28.92
N THR A 206 -0.12 29.46 -29.06
CA THR A 206 -0.69 28.70 -27.95
C THR A 206 0.29 27.62 -27.50
N LEU A 207 0.88 26.86 -28.41
CA LEU A 207 1.89 25.84 -28.09
C LEU A 207 3.15 26.48 -27.50
N ALA A 208 3.64 27.56 -28.10
CA ALA A 208 4.80 28.31 -27.60
C ALA A 208 4.60 28.89 -26.18
N TYR A 209 3.35 29.07 -25.74
CA TYR A 209 3.07 29.46 -24.35
C TYR A 209 3.41 28.32 -23.39
N TYR A 210 2.87 27.12 -23.64
CA TYR A 210 3.06 25.96 -22.78
C TYR A 210 4.49 25.39 -22.81
N GLU A 211 5.24 25.65 -23.89
CA GLU A 211 6.66 25.34 -23.94
C GLU A 211 7.50 26.23 -23.01
N ARG A 212 7.07 27.48 -22.76
CA ARG A 212 7.83 28.49 -22.00
C ARG A 212 7.34 28.65 -20.56
N GLU A 213 6.04 28.58 -20.35
CA GLU A 213 5.37 28.72 -19.06
C GLU A 213 4.79 27.36 -18.65
N SER A 214 5.11 26.88 -17.45
CA SER A 214 4.79 25.51 -17.06
C SER A 214 4.32 25.38 -15.62
N ALA A 215 3.13 25.90 -15.31
CA ALA A 215 2.53 25.62 -14.01
C ALA A 215 1.94 24.20 -13.99
N THR A 216 2.15 23.46 -12.90
CA THR A 216 1.72 22.05 -12.83
C THR A 216 0.20 21.90 -12.87
N TRP A 217 -0.57 22.91 -12.43
CA TRP A 217 -2.03 22.88 -12.53
C TRP A 217 -2.55 22.97 -13.97
N GLU A 218 -1.82 23.64 -14.87
CA GLU A 218 -2.19 23.72 -16.30
C GLU A 218 -2.03 22.37 -16.98
N ARG A 219 -0.98 21.63 -16.61
CA ARG A 219 -0.75 20.24 -17.01
C ARG A 219 -1.94 19.36 -16.62
N GLN A 220 -2.42 19.46 -15.36
CA GLN A 220 -3.60 18.71 -14.92
C GLN A 220 -4.86 19.06 -15.72
N ALA A 221 -5.06 20.33 -16.06
CA ALA A 221 -6.22 20.75 -16.86
C ALA A 221 -6.16 20.17 -18.28
N MET A 222 -4.98 20.15 -18.89
CA MET A 222 -4.77 19.68 -20.27
C MET A 222 -4.88 18.16 -20.44
N ILE A 223 -4.85 17.36 -19.36
CA ILE A 223 -5.18 15.92 -19.43
C ILE A 223 -6.55 15.68 -20.07
N LYS A 224 -7.49 16.61 -19.85
CA LYS A 224 -8.85 16.50 -20.38
C LYS A 224 -9.03 17.21 -21.72
N ALA A 225 -7.98 17.73 -22.37
CA ALA A 225 -8.10 18.45 -23.63
C ALA A 225 -8.65 17.55 -24.75
N ARG A 226 -9.70 18.01 -25.43
CA ARG A 226 -10.33 17.32 -26.56
C ARG A 226 -10.84 18.31 -27.60
N ALA A 227 -10.60 18.05 -28.88
CA ALA A 227 -11.27 18.79 -29.95
C ALA A 227 -12.79 18.48 -29.92
N ALA A 228 -13.60 19.51 -29.70
CA ALA A 228 -15.04 19.32 -29.46
C ALA A 228 -15.93 19.95 -30.53
N ALA A 229 -15.49 21.02 -31.19
CA ALA A 229 -16.26 21.69 -32.23
C ALA A 229 -15.38 22.58 -33.13
N GLY A 230 -15.94 22.93 -34.29
CA GLY A 230 -15.33 23.85 -35.25
C GLY A 230 -14.38 23.15 -36.22
N ASP A 231 -13.17 23.68 -36.37
CA ASP A 231 -12.10 23.05 -37.16
C ASP A 231 -11.45 21.90 -36.37
N PHE A 232 -11.93 20.68 -36.60
CA PHE A 232 -11.41 19.48 -35.94
C PHE A 232 -9.95 19.19 -36.28
N ALA A 233 -9.50 19.46 -37.52
CA ALA A 233 -8.11 19.20 -37.90
C ALA A 233 -7.14 20.11 -37.12
N LEU A 234 -7.52 21.39 -36.97
CA LEU A 234 -6.78 22.33 -36.13
C LEU A 234 -6.83 21.94 -34.64
N GLY A 235 -7.98 21.46 -34.16
CA GLY A 235 -8.13 21.01 -32.78
C GLY A 235 -7.30 19.76 -32.46
N GLU A 236 -7.28 18.79 -33.36
CA GLU A 236 -6.45 17.58 -33.27
C GLU A 236 -4.95 17.94 -33.31
N ALA A 237 -4.56 18.89 -34.15
CA ALA A 237 -3.18 19.41 -34.17
C ALA A 237 -2.79 20.06 -32.83
N PHE A 238 -3.71 20.77 -32.16
CA PHE A 238 -3.48 21.28 -30.81
C PHE A 238 -3.32 20.15 -29.78
N VAL A 239 -4.23 19.16 -29.77
CA VAL A 239 -4.18 18.05 -28.81
C VAL A 239 -2.90 17.22 -28.97
N ALA A 240 -2.46 16.97 -30.20
CA ALA A 240 -1.17 16.33 -30.45
C ALA A 240 0.01 17.21 -30.02
N GLY A 241 -0.04 18.51 -30.31
CA GLY A 241 1.02 19.46 -29.98
C GLY A 241 1.19 19.72 -28.48
N ILE A 242 0.11 19.63 -27.69
CA ILE A 242 0.16 19.84 -26.23
C ILE A 242 0.62 18.58 -25.48
N GLU A 243 0.60 17.42 -26.12
CA GLU A 243 0.94 16.14 -25.48
C GLU A 243 2.31 16.14 -24.78
N PRO A 244 3.41 16.64 -25.38
CA PRO A 244 4.72 16.70 -24.70
C PRO A 244 4.71 17.62 -23.47
N PHE A 245 3.88 18.66 -23.48
CA PHE A 245 3.66 19.48 -22.30
C PHE A 245 2.89 18.71 -21.22
N VAL A 246 1.94 17.83 -21.54
CA VAL A 246 1.20 17.05 -20.53
C VAL A 246 2.06 15.91 -19.98
N TYR A 247 2.72 15.17 -20.88
CA TYR A 247 3.46 13.93 -20.62
C TYR A 247 4.93 14.06 -21.08
N PRO A 248 5.79 14.72 -20.29
CA PRO A 248 7.14 15.07 -20.69
C PRO A 248 8.09 13.87 -20.48
N ASP A 249 9.17 13.83 -21.24
CA ASP A 249 10.22 12.81 -21.07
C ASP A 249 10.83 12.85 -19.66
N ARG A 250 10.86 14.02 -19.03
CA ARG A 250 11.36 14.24 -17.68
C ARG A 250 10.32 14.96 -16.82
N LEU A 251 9.97 14.36 -15.69
CA LEU A 251 9.07 14.94 -14.69
C LEU A 251 9.84 15.23 -13.41
N GLU A 252 9.89 16.47 -12.96
CA GLU A 252 10.55 16.78 -11.68
C GLU A 252 9.71 16.30 -10.49
N PRO A 253 10.32 15.72 -9.42
CA PRO A 253 9.59 15.28 -8.23
C PRO A 253 8.71 16.37 -7.61
N ALA A 254 9.17 17.63 -7.69
CA ALA A 254 8.44 18.80 -7.19
C ALA A 254 7.06 19.01 -7.85
N ALA A 255 6.84 18.50 -9.06
CA ALA A 255 5.54 18.56 -9.73
C ALA A 255 4.49 17.70 -9.00
N ILE A 256 4.89 16.52 -8.51
CA ILE A 256 4.00 15.64 -7.71
C ILE A 256 3.59 16.37 -6.42
N ASP A 257 4.55 17.01 -5.75
CA ASP A 257 4.30 17.79 -4.54
C ASP A 257 3.39 19.00 -4.81
N GLU A 258 3.53 19.67 -5.96
CA GLU A 258 2.68 20.81 -6.33
C GLU A 258 1.22 20.39 -6.52
N VAL A 259 0.97 19.23 -7.15
CA VAL A 259 -0.37 18.64 -7.26
C VAL A 259 -0.95 18.38 -5.86
N ARG A 260 -0.18 17.77 -4.96
CA ARG A 260 -0.59 17.50 -3.58
C ARG A 260 -0.90 18.77 -2.81
N ARG A 261 -0.04 19.79 -2.88
CA ARG A 261 -0.26 21.10 -2.24
C ARG A 261 -1.51 21.79 -2.76
N THR A 262 -1.80 21.67 -4.05
CA THR A 262 -3.02 22.23 -4.64
C THR A 262 -4.26 21.53 -4.11
N LYS A 263 -4.23 20.20 -3.95
CA LYS A 263 -5.33 19.45 -3.32
C LYS A 263 -5.56 19.88 -1.87
N VAL A 264 -4.49 19.96 -1.07
CA VAL A 264 -4.56 20.37 0.34
C VAL A 264 -5.16 21.77 0.49
N ARG A 265 -4.73 22.74 -0.33
CA ARG A 265 -5.31 24.10 -0.32
C ARG A 265 -6.81 24.11 -0.64
N LEU A 266 -7.23 23.30 -1.62
CA LEU A 266 -8.64 23.19 -1.99
C LEU A 266 -9.49 22.63 -0.85
N GLU A 267 -9.03 21.56 -0.20
CA GLU A 267 -9.72 20.96 0.95
C GLU A 267 -9.81 21.93 2.12
N GLU A 268 -8.70 22.60 2.45
CA GLU A 268 -8.63 23.55 3.56
C GLU A 268 -9.62 24.71 3.39
N TYR A 269 -9.78 25.20 2.16
CA TYR A 269 -10.79 26.21 1.82
C TYR A 269 -12.24 25.74 2.08
N ILE A 270 -12.54 24.46 1.81
CA ILE A 270 -13.86 23.87 2.07
C ILE A 270 -14.07 23.63 3.57
N ARG A 271 -13.04 23.15 4.26
CA ARG A 271 -13.05 22.92 5.72
C ARG A 271 -13.31 24.21 6.50
N GLN A 272 -12.66 25.31 6.14
CA GLN A 272 -12.87 26.63 6.77
C GLN A 272 -14.31 27.14 6.65
N ARG A 273 -15.07 26.63 5.68
CA ARG A 273 -16.50 26.93 5.49
C ARG A 273 -17.44 25.98 6.22
N GLY A 274 -16.91 24.99 6.95
CA GLY A 274 -17.69 23.97 7.66
C GLY A 274 -18.42 22.99 6.73
N LYS A 275 -17.91 22.81 5.51
CA LYS A 275 -18.58 22.06 4.43
C LYS A 275 -17.89 20.74 4.07
N GLU A 276 -16.89 20.34 4.85
CA GLU A 276 -16.06 19.16 4.58
C GLU A 276 -16.86 17.86 4.41
N LEU A 277 -17.94 17.70 5.18
CA LEU A 277 -18.79 16.50 5.21
C LEU A 277 -20.11 16.67 4.46
N THR A 278 -20.33 17.79 3.78
CA THR A 278 -21.63 18.08 3.13
C THR A 278 -21.51 18.55 1.68
N GLU A 279 -20.32 18.93 1.22
CA GLU A 279 -20.05 19.29 -0.17
C GLU A 279 -19.54 18.07 -0.94
N VAL A 280 -20.37 17.56 -1.86
CA VAL A 280 -20.20 16.28 -2.56
C VAL A 280 -19.00 16.25 -3.52
N LYS A 281 -18.58 17.41 -4.01
CA LYS A 281 -17.57 17.55 -5.06
C LYS A 281 -16.16 17.72 -4.50
N ARG A 282 -15.98 18.62 -3.55
CA ARG A 282 -14.70 19.11 -3.00
C ARG A 282 -14.52 18.77 -1.53
N GLY A 283 -15.56 18.29 -0.84
CA GLY A 283 -15.45 17.77 0.51
C GLY A 283 -14.58 16.51 0.58
N ARG A 284 -14.31 16.06 1.80
CA ARG A 284 -13.46 14.91 2.09
C ARG A 284 -14.10 13.64 1.50
N GLY A 285 -13.36 12.90 0.66
CA GLY A 285 -13.89 11.72 -0.02
C GLY A 285 -14.86 12.03 -1.16
N GLY A 286 -14.90 13.28 -1.63
CA GLY A 286 -15.77 13.72 -2.71
C GLY A 286 -15.24 13.40 -4.11
N ILE A 287 -15.96 13.86 -5.13
CA ILE A 287 -15.66 13.63 -6.56
C ILE A 287 -14.21 14.04 -6.92
N ARG A 288 -13.72 15.16 -6.38
CA ARG A 288 -12.36 15.65 -6.61
C ARG A 288 -11.28 14.73 -6.04
N ASP A 289 -11.54 13.94 -5.00
CA ASP A 289 -10.54 13.00 -4.47
C ASP A 289 -10.25 11.91 -5.53
N VAL A 290 -11.29 11.40 -6.18
CA VAL A 290 -11.16 10.42 -7.28
C VAL A 290 -10.41 11.03 -8.46
N GLU A 291 -10.82 12.23 -8.90
CA GLU A 291 -10.19 12.90 -10.05
C GLU A 291 -8.71 13.20 -9.81
N PHE A 292 -8.35 13.71 -8.63
CA PHE A 292 -6.96 14.01 -8.31
C PHE A 292 -6.10 12.74 -8.22
N ALA A 293 -6.62 11.65 -7.66
CA ALA A 293 -5.92 10.37 -7.61
C ALA A 293 -5.62 9.83 -9.02
N VAL A 294 -6.64 9.78 -9.89
CA VAL A 294 -6.51 9.30 -11.27
C VAL A 294 -5.57 10.20 -12.06
N GLN A 295 -5.76 11.52 -12.02
CA GLN A 295 -4.94 12.48 -12.79
C GLN A 295 -3.47 12.49 -12.35
N LEU A 296 -3.19 12.33 -11.05
CA LEU A 296 -1.81 12.24 -10.59
C LEU A 296 -1.12 11.00 -11.17
N LEU A 297 -1.80 9.85 -11.17
CA LEU A 297 -1.28 8.62 -11.79
C LEU A 297 -1.10 8.77 -13.30
N GLN A 298 -2.01 9.49 -13.98
CA GLN A 298 -1.85 9.81 -15.41
C GLN A 298 -0.61 10.69 -15.65
N ILE A 299 -0.38 11.73 -14.85
CA ILE A 299 0.81 12.60 -14.99
C ILE A 299 2.10 11.79 -14.82
N VAL A 300 2.14 10.91 -13.82
CA VAL A 300 3.36 10.15 -13.50
C VAL A 300 3.59 9.04 -14.54
N HIS A 301 2.57 8.24 -14.83
CA HIS A 301 2.70 7.00 -15.61
C HIS A 301 2.29 7.14 -17.07
N GLY A 302 1.42 8.08 -17.42
CA GLY A 302 1.02 8.36 -18.81
C GLY A 302 2.19 8.76 -19.71
N ARG A 303 3.31 9.23 -19.12
CA ARG A 303 4.58 9.50 -19.83
C ARG A 303 5.12 8.27 -20.55
N ARG A 304 4.99 7.09 -19.93
CA ARG A 304 5.48 5.81 -20.45
C ARG A 304 4.38 4.91 -21.01
N ASP A 305 3.12 5.22 -20.70
CA ASP A 305 1.99 4.37 -21.04
C ASP A 305 0.83 5.18 -21.65
N PRO A 306 0.77 5.28 -22.99
CA PRO A 306 -0.27 6.03 -23.69
C PRO A 306 -1.70 5.55 -23.41
N SER A 307 -1.88 4.28 -23.02
CA SER A 307 -3.21 3.73 -22.70
C SER A 307 -3.88 4.45 -21.51
N LEU A 308 -3.08 5.09 -20.65
CA LEU A 308 -3.55 5.81 -19.47
C LEU A 308 -4.04 7.23 -19.79
N ARG A 309 -3.84 7.72 -21.02
CA ARG A 309 -4.03 9.14 -21.38
C ARG A 309 -5.47 9.53 -21.69
N SER A 310 -6.44 8.67 -21.34
CA SER A 310 -7.87 8.98 -21.52
C SER A 310 -8.27 10.24 -20.75
N PRO A 311 -8.99 11.20 -21.38
CA PRO A 311 -9.51 12.37 -20.67
C PRO A 311 -10.70 12.01 -19.76
N ASN A 312 -11.37 10.89 -20.00
CA ASN A 312 -12.46 10.37 -19.17
C ASN A 312 -11.88 9.64 -17.94
N THR A 313 -12.34 10.02 -16.74
CA THR A 313 -11.82 9.57 -15.44
C THR A 313 -12.12 8.09 -15.18
N ILE A 314 -13.33 7.60 -15.50
CA ILE A 314 -13.66 6.17 -15.33
C ILE A 314 -12.85 5.32 -16.30
N ALA A 315 -12.74 5.73 -17.58
CA ALA A 315 -11.93 5.02 -18.56
C ALA A 315 -10.44 5.01 -18.20
N ALA A 316 -9.91 6.13 -17.68
CA ALA A 316 -8.54 6.19 -17.19
C ALA A 316 -8.32 5.29 -15.97
N LEU A 317 -9.27 5.24 -15.02
CA LEU A 317 -9.21 4.33 -13.88
C LEU A 317 -9.29 2.86 -14.31
N ALA A 318 -10.13 2.53 -15.28
CA ALA A 318 -10.20 1.19 -15.87
C ALA A 318 -8.89 0.81 -16.55
N ALA A 319 -8.24 1.72 -17.29
CA ALA A 319 -6.92 1.49 -17.89
C ALA A 319 -5.82 1.31 -16.82
N LEU A 320 -5.80 2.17 -15.80
CA LEU A 320 -4.89 2.05 -14.65
C LEU A 320 -5.03 0.70 -13.95
N SER A 321 -6.27 0.22 -13.80
CA SER A 321 -6.53 -1.11 -13.28
C SER A 321 -6.05 -2.17 -14.26
N ALA A 322 -6.51 -2.19 -15.51
CA ALA A 322 -6.16 -3.21 -16.50
C ALA A 322 -4.63 -3.37 -16.69
N GLU A 323 -3.89 -2.27 -16.59
CA GLU A 323 -2.43 -2.23 -16.77
C GLU A 323 -1.61 -2.44 -15.50
N GLY A 324 -2.23 -2.71 -14.34
CA GLY A 324 -1.50 -3.08 -13.11
C GLY A 324 -0.95 -1.92 -12.29
N TYR A 325 -1.49 -0.71 -12.45
CA TYR A 325 -1.11 0.47 -11.65
C TYR A 325 -1.96 0.61 -10.38
N VAL A 326 -3.21 0.16 -10.43
CA VAL A 326 -4.20 0.22 -9.35
C VAL A 326 -4.79 -1.16 -9.14
N ALA A 327 -4.98 -1.58 -7.88
CA ALA A 327 -5.65 -2.85 -7.54
C ALA A 327 -7.06 -2.93 -8.16
N ALA A 328 -7.48 -4.13 -8.57
CA ALA A 328 -8.78 -4.31 -9.23
C ALA A 328 -9.94 -3.92 -8.31
N SER A 329 -9.86 -4.33 -7.04
CA SER A 329 -10.85 -3.99 -6.02
C SER A 329 -10.95 -2.49 -5.75
N ASP A 330 -9.83 -1.79 -5.74
CA ASP A 330 -9.80 -0.34 -5.50
C ASP A 330 -10.38 0.44 -6.68
N ALA A 331 -10.10 -0.02 -7.91
CA ALA A 331 -10.67 0.59 -9.11
C ALA A 331 -12.20 0.39 -9.18
N GLU A 332 -12.69 -0.83 -8.93
CA GLU A 332 -14.14 -1.12 -8.88
C GLU A 332 -14.84 -0.28 -7.81
N ALA A 333 -14.29 -0.27 -6.60
CA ALA A 333 -14.79 0.51 -5.47
C ALA A 333 -14.84 2.03 -5.77
N LEU A 334 -13.79 2.59 -6.38
CA LEU A 334 -13.77 3.99 -6.79
C LEU A 334 -14.73 4.29 -7.93
N THR A 335 -14.88 3.39 -8.91
CA THR A 335 -15.84 3.55 -10.01
C THR A 335 -17.26 3.63 -9.46
N ASP A 336 -17.67 2.70 -8.60
CA ASP A 336 -19.02 2.70 -8.03
C ASP A 336 -19.28 3.92 -7.14
N ALA A 337 -18.29 4.30 -6.32
CA ALA A 337 -18.35 5.50 -5.52
C ALA A 337 -18.48 6.78 -6.37
N TYR A 338 -17.66 6.89 -7.42
CA TYR A 338 -17.73 8.02 -8.35
C TYR A 338 -19.10 8.09 -9.01
N ARG A 339 -19.64 6.97 -9.49
CA ARG A 339 -20.98 6.90 -10.09
C ARG A 339 -22.07 7.32 -9.11
N PHE A 340 -22.01 6.90 -7.84
CA PHE A 340 -22.93 7.35 -6.81
C PHE A 340 -22.84 8.86 -6.56
N LEU A 341 -21.64 9.40 -6.34
CA LEU A 341 -21.42 10.81 -6.07
C LEU A 341 -21.85 11.69 -7.26
N ARG A 342 -21.64 11.23 -8.49
CA ARG A 342 -22.09 11.90 -9.70
C ARG A 342 -23.61 11.91 -9.83
N ARG A 343 -24.29 10.78 -9.59
CA ARG A 343 -25.77 10.76 -9.52
C ARG A 343 -26.28 11.71 -8.44
N LEU A 344 -25.69 11.71 -7.26
CA LEU A 344 -26.04 12.63 -6.19
C LEU A 344 -25.86 14.10 -6.63
N GLU A 345 -24.73 14.44 -7.26
CA GLU A 345 -24.48 15.78 -7.82
C GLU A 345 -25.53 16.14 -8.89
N HIS A 346 -25.92 15.21 -9.76
CA HIS A 346 -26.99 15.43 -10.74
C HIS A 346 -28.30 15.80 -10.05
N ARG A 347 -28.71 15.02 -9.04
CA ARG A 347 -29.98 15.24 -8.34
C ARG A 347 -30.00 16.56 -7.58
N LEU A 348 -28.87 16.99 -7.03
CA LEU A 348 -28.74 18.31 -6.43
C LEU A 348 -28.94 19.44 -7.46
N GLN A 349 -28.44 19.26 -8.69
CA GLN A 349 -28.51 20.28 -9.75
C GLN A 349 -29.87 20.34 -10.46
N MET A 350 -30.51 19.19 -10.69
CA MET A 350 -31.76 19.08 -11.48
C MET A 350 -32.95 19.83 -10.89
N VAL A 351 -33.02 20.00 -9.57
CA VAL A 351 -34.18 20.62 -8.90
C VAL A 351 -34.46 22.02 -9.44
N ARG A 352 -33.40 22.83 -9.59
CA ARG A 352 -33.48 24.24 -9.99
C ARG A 352 -32.54 24.63 -11.14
N ASP A 353 -31.87 23.66 -11.77
CA ASP A 353 -30.78 23.90 -12.74
C ASP A 353 -29.70 24.84 -12.17
N LEU A 354 -29.28 24.58 -10.93
CA LEU A 354 -28.29 25.37 -10.21
C LEU A 354 -27.01 24.58 -9.98
N GLN A 355 -25.87 25.26 -10.07
CA GLN A 355 -24.55 24.69 -9.77
C GLN A 355 -24.36 24.59 -8.25
N THR A 356 -25.06 23.65 -7.64
CA THR A 356 -24.97 23.33 -6.21
C THR A 356 -24.31 21.98 -5.99
N HIS A 357 -23.55 21.89 -4.91
CA HIS A 357 -22.81 20.69 -4.50
C HIS A 357 -23.04 20.36 -3.02
N ASP A 358 -23.79 21.21 -2.31
CA ASP A 358 -24.08 21.02 -0.89
C ASP A 358 -25.31 20.14 -0.73
N LEU A 359 -25.23 19.15 0.16
CA LEU A 359 -26.41 18.43 0.63
C LEU A 359 -27.42 19.42 1.25
N PRO A 360 -28.72 19.32 0.93
CA PRO A 360 -29.70 20.26 1.44
C PRO A 360 -29.85 20.16 2.97
N PRO A 361 -30.16 21.27 3.65
CA PRO A 361 -30.46 21.25 5.07
C PRO A 361 -31.85 20.65 5.32
N GLY A 362 -31.98 19.91 6.43
CA GLY A 362 -33.26 19.37 6.90
C GLY A 362 -33.67 18.02 6.29
N ALA A 363 -34.43 17.25 7.07
CA ALA A 363 -34.85 15.89 6.71
C ALA A 363 -35.82 15.81 5.51
N PRO A 364 -36.77 16.73 5.28
CA PRO A 364 -37.71 16.63 4.16
C PRO A 364 -37.01 16.69 2.80
N ALA A 365 -36.17 17.71 2.57
CA ALA A 365 -35.44 17.87 1.30
C ALA A 365 -34.48 16.69 1.04
N ARG A 366 -33.85 16.16 2.09
CA ARG A 366 -33.00 14.96 2.00
C ARG A 366 -33.80 13.69 1.71
N THR A 367 -35.06 13.61 2.16
CA THR A 367 -35.93 12.46 1.86
C THR A 367 -36.35 12.48 0.38
N THR A 368 -36.70 13.64 -0.17
CA THR A 368 -36.97 13.79 -1.61
C THR A 368 -35.74 13.42 -2.44
N LEU A 369 -34.55 13.89 -2.02
CA LEU A 369 -33.28 13.54 -2.67
C LEU A 369 -33.00 12.03 -2.59
N ALA A 370 -33.19 11.41 -1.42
CA ALA A 370 -33.03 9.98 -1.22
C ALA A 370 -33.93 9.17 -2.15
N ARG A 371 -35.23 9.50 -2.21
CA ARG A 371 -36.20 8.83 -3.09
C ARG A 371 -35.81 8.96 -4.56
N SER A 372 -35.30 10.12 -4.98
CA SER A 372 -34.81 10.29 -6.35
C SER A 372 -33.66 9.34 -6.68
N LEU A 373 -32.85 8.97 -5.70
CA LEU A 373 -31.73 8.01 -5.84
C LEU A 373 -32.15 6.55 -5.64
N GLY A 374 -33.44 6.27 -5.41
CA GLY A 374 -33.94 4.94 -5.06
C GLY A 374 -33.66 4.52 -3.61
N LEU A 375 -33.33 5.46 -2.74
CA LEU A 375 -33.11 5.22 -1.31
C LEU A 375 -34.40 5.52 -0.52
N ALA A 376 -34.58 4.82 0.60
CA ALA A 376 -35.80 4.90 1.40
C ALA A 376 -36.07 6.30 1.98
N ASP A 377 -35.05 6.93 2.57
CA ASP A 377 -35.19 8.18 3.33
C ASP A 377 -33.85 8.93 3.51
N ALA A 378 -33.92 10.07 4.20
CA ALA A 378 -32.76 10.90 4.51
C ALA A 378 -31.66 10.18 5.31
N SER A 379 -32.02 9.22 6.16
CA SER A 379 -31.06 8.46 6.97
C SER A 379 -30.31 7.43 6.13
N ALA A 380 -31.00 6.77 5.20
CA ALA A 380 -30.38 5.88 4.21
C ALA A 380 -29.40 6.65 3.31
N LEU A 381 -29.78 7.84 2.84
CA LEU A 381 -28.90 8.73 2.08
C LEU A 381 -27.64 9.10 2.86
N GLN A 382 -27.78 9.52 4.13
CA GLN A 382 -26.63 9.90 4.95
C GLN A 382 -25.67 8.72 5.16
N ARG A 383 -26.19 7.53 5.51
CA ARG A 383 -25.35 6.33 5.68
C ARG A 383 -24.59 5.97 4.40
N GLU A 384 -25.27 6.01 3.26
CA GLU A 384 -24.63 5.68 1.98
C GLU A 384 -23.58 6.73 1.57
N TYR A 385 -23.85 8.01 1.83
CA TYR A 385 -22.89 9.09 1.61
C TYR A 385 -21.65 8.95 2.50
N ASP A 386 -21.84 8.68 3.80
CA ASP A 386 -20.73 8.52 4.75
C ASP A 386 -19.87 7.30 4.41
N ARG A 387 -20.51 6.17 4.07
CA ARG A 387 -19.85 4.95 3.59
C ARG A 387 -19.01 5.23 2.35
N THR A 388 -19.61 5.88 1.35
CA THR A 388 -18.96 6.16 0.06
C THR A 388 -17.79 7.12 0.22
N THR A 389 -17.96 8.23 0.95
CA THR A 389 -16.89 9.21 1.15
C THR A 389 -15.75 8.66 2.01
N THR A 390 -16.04 7.82 3.00
CA THR A 390 -14.99 7.13 3.78
C THR A 390 -14.17 6.18 2.92
N LEU A 391 -14.84 5.38 2.07
CA LEU A 391 -14.20 4.48 1.11
C LEU A 391 -13.31 5.24 0.13
N VAL A 392 -13.85 6.26 -0.53
CA VAL A 392 -13.10 7.10 -1.48
C VAL A 392 -11.89 7.71 -0.80
N ARG A 393 -12.05 8.21 0.43
CA ARG A 393 -10.94 8.84 1.14
C ARG A 393 -9.82 7.85 1.44
N GLY A 394 -10.13 6.65 1.91
CA GLY A 394 -9.12 5.62 2.18
C GLY A 394 -8.35 5.23 0.93
N ILE A 395 -9.04 5.01 -0.19
CA ILE A 395 -8.39 4.67 -1.47
C ILE A 395 -7.59 5.87 -2.02
N HIS A 396 -8.16 7.08 -1.97
CA HIS A 396 -7.48 8.30 -2.38
C HIS A 396 -6.17 8.48 -1.62
N GLU A 397 -6.16 8.33 -0.29
CA GLU A 397 -4.94 8.49 0.50
C GLU A 397 -3.87 7.48 0.08
N ARG A 398 -4.23 6.22 -0.13
CA ARG A 398 -3.29 5.18 -0.61
C ARG A 398 -2.72 5.48 -1.99
N LEU A 399 -3.54 5.91 -2.94
CA LEU A 399 -3.10 6.16 -4.32
C LEU A 399 -2.39 7.50 -4.49
N PHE A 400 -2.85 8.55 -3.81
CA PHE A 400 -2.39 9.92 -3.99
C PHE A 400 -1.16 10.26 -3.14
N TYR A 401 -1.08 9.71 -1.92
CA TYR A 401 0.10 9.78 -1.05
C TYR A 401 0.92 8.50 -1.09
N ARG A 402 0.76 7.71 -2.15
CA ARG A 402 1.45 6.45 -2.39
C ARG A 402 2.95 6.59 -2.12
N PRO A 403 3.53 5.80 -1.19
CA PRO A 403 4.96 5.81 -0.95
C PRO A 403 5.74 5.50 -2.23
N LEU A 404 6.87 6.19 -2.42
CA LEU A 404 7.78 5.99 -3.55
C LEU A 404 7.21 6.40 -4.92
N LEU A 405 6.13 7.19 -4.97
CA LEU A 405 5.64 7.72 -6.25
C LEU A 405 6.68 8.60 -6.94
N GLU A 406 7.49 9.31 -6.15
CA GLU A 406 8.61 10.14 -6.60
C GLU A 406 9.74 9.31 -7.22
N ALA A 407 9.84 8.01 -6.91
CA ALA A 407 10.79 7.11 -7.57
C ALA A 407 10.45 6.89 -9.07
N PHE A 408 9.23 7.25 -9.49
CA PHE A 408 8.82 7.26 -10.89
C PHE A 408 8.93 8.64 -11.54
N ALA A 409 9.45 9.64 -10.82
CA ALA A 409 9.84 10.93 -11.38
C ALA A 409 11.24 10.84 -12.04
N GLY A 410 11.71 11.94 -12.58
CA GLY A 410 12.94 12.02 -13.37
C GLY A 410 12.73 11.61 -14.84
N PRO A 411 13.82 11.24 -15.54
CA PRO A 411 13.76 10.71 -16.89
C PRO A 411 12.86 9.49 -16.99
N ALA A 412 12.18 9.33 -18.11
CA ALA A 412 11.42 8.11 -18.40
C ALA A 412 12.36 6.89 -18.34
N GLN A 413 12.06 5.96 -17.43
CA GLN A 413 12.78 4.70 -17.28
C GLN A 413 12.29 3.69 -18.34
N PRO A 414 13.16 2.79 -18.83
CA PRO A 414 12.76 1.75 -19.78
C PRO A 414 11.69 0.84 -19.17
N ARG A 415 10.77 0.35 -20.01
CA ARG A 415 9.75 -0.63 -19.64
C ARG A 415 10.28 -2.05 -19.84
N PRO A 416 10.52 -2.82 -18.77
CA PRO A 416 10.94 -4.21 -18.91
C PRO A 416 9.93 -5.01 -19.74
N GLY A 417 10.42 -5.94 -20.55
CA GLY A 417 9.60 -6.74 -21.48
C GLY A 417 9.12 -6.01 -22.73
N ILE A 418 9.38 -4.70 -22.87
CA ILE A 418 9.06 -3.91 -24.07
C ILE A 418 10.36 -3.29 -24.64
N ASP A 419 11.07 -2.51 -23.82
CA ASP A 419 12.24 -1.75 -24.26
C ASP A 419 13.53 -2.55 -24.05
N ARG A 420 13.76 -3.60 -24.86
CA ARG A 420 14.87 -4.56 -24.65
C ARG A 420 16.22 -3.89 -24.47
N ALA A 421 16.68 -3.13 -25.46
CA ALA A 421 18.03 -2.54 -25.45
C ALA A 421 18.25 -1.63 -24.24
N ALA A 422 17.29 -0.73 -23.96
CA ALA A 422 17.38 0.19 -22.83
C ALA A 422 17.27 -0.53 -21.47
N THR A 423 16.53 -1.64 -21.40
CA THR A 423 16.47 -2.47 -20.18
C THR A 423 17.77 -3.23 -19.95
N GLU A 424 18.40 -3.76 -21.01
CA GLU A 424 19.71 -4.41 -20.92
C GLU A 424 20.79 -3.42 -20.45
N GLU A 425 20.80 -2.19 -20.98
CA GLU A 425 21.69 -1.10 -20.53
C GLU A 425 21.46 -0.73 -19.05
N LEU A 426 20.20 -0.65 -18.62
CA LEU A 426 19.85 -0.42 -17.21
C LEU A 426 20.38 -1.56 -16.31
N LEU A 427 20.20 -2.81 -16.71
CA LEU A 427 20.69 -3.97 -15.95
C LEU A 427 22.22 -3.99 -15.87
N GLU A 428 22.91 -3.65 -16.96
CA GLU A 428 24.36 -3.49 -16.96
C GLU A 428 24.82 -2.40 -15.99
N GLY A 429 24.18 -1.22 -16.04
CA GLY A 429 24.45 -0.11 -15.11
C GLY A 429 24.16 -0.43 -13.64
N LEU A 430 23.25 -1.36 -13.39
CA LEU A 430 22.94 -1.89 -12.04
C LEU A 430 23.88 -3.02 -11.59
N GLY A 431 24.85 -3.42 -12.42
CA GLY A 431 25.86 -4.42 -12.06
C GLY A 431 25.46 -5.88 -12.29
N PHE A 432 24.44 -6.15 -13.13
CA PHE A 432 24.12 -7.52 -13.53
C PHE A 432 25.22 -8.08 -14.44
N ALA A 433 25.79 -9.23 -14.07
CA ALA A 433 26.92 -9.82 -14.80
C ALA A 433 26.55 -10.32 -16.22
N GLU A 434 25.31 -10.78 -16.41
CA GLU A 434 24.79 -11.22 -17.70
C GLU A 434 23.48 -10.46 -18.04
N PRO A 435 23.55 -9.19 -18.52
CA PRO A 435 22.36 -8.36 -18.72
C PRO A 435 21.33 -8.96 -19.68
N ALA A 436 21.78 -9.53 -20.81
CA ALA A 436 20.87 -10.14 -21.80
C ALA A 436 20.10 -11.35 -21.23
N ARG A 437 20.79 -12.22 -20.49
CA ARG A 437 20.15 -13.38 -19.83
C ARG A 437 19.20 -12.93 -18.72
N SER A 438 19.59 -11.92 -17.97
CA SER A 438 18.78 -11.31 -16.90
C SER A 438 17.52 -10.66 -17.48
N TYR A 439 17.63 -10.02 -18.64
CA TYR A 439 16.49 -9.51 -19.39
C TYR A 439 15.54 -10.63 -19.80
N ASP A 440 16.04 -11.74 -20.36
CA ASP A 440 15.18 -12.84 -20.80
C ASP A 440 14.39 -13.45 -19.63
N VAL A 441 14.98 -13.53 -18.43
CA VAL A 441 14.27 -13.92 -17.19
C VAL A 441 13.24 -12.87 -16.82
N LEU A 442 13.66 -11.60 -16.71
CA LEU A 442 12.80 -10.49 -16.32
C LEU A 442 11.59 -10.37 -17.26
N ALA A 443 11.78 -10.53 -18.57
CA ALA A 443 10.72 -10.48 -19.58
C ALA A 443 9.63 -11.53 -19.36
N ARG A 444 9.98 -12.72 -18.84
CA ARG A 444 9.00 -13.74 -18.44
C ARG A 444 8.29 -13.36 -17.14
N VAL A 445 9.01 -12.81 -16.16
CA VAL A 445 8.40 -12.27 -14.92
C VAL A 445 7.37 -11.19 -15.23
N VAL A 446 7.71 -10.27 -16.15
CA VAL A 446 6.86 -9.12 -16.48
C VAL A 446 5.92 -9.38 -17.66
N ALA A 447 5.61 -10.65 -17.95
CA ALA A 447 4.75 -11.01 -19.07
C ALA A 447 3.37 -10.31 -18.99
N ALA A 448 2.90 -9.80 -20.12
CA ALA A 448 1.72 -8.93 -20.18
C ALA A 448 0.38 -9.67 -19.95
N ASP A 449 0.40 -10.99 -20.06
CA ASP A 449 -0.74 -11.89 -19.91
C ASP A 449 -1.07 -12.21 -18.45
N THR A 450 -0.15 -11.92 -17.52
CA THR A 450 -0.38 -12.12 -16.08
C THR A 450 -0.60 -10.80 -15.36
N ARG A 451 -1.49 -10.81 -14.36
CA ARG A 451 -1.73 -9.66 -13.48
C ARG A 451 -0.45 -9.24 -12.77
N LEU A 452 0.27 -10.20 -12.19
CA LEU A 452 1.52 -9.93 -11.50
C LEU A 452 2.59 -9.35 -12.44
N GLY A 453 2.73 -9.90 -13.66
CA GLY A 453 3.73 -9.40 -14.59
C GLY A 453 3.52 -7.94 -14.99
N LYS A 454 2.25 -7.53 -15.19
CA LYS A 454 1.90 -6.11 -15.37
C LYS A 454 2.28 -5.26 -14.16
N VAL A 455 1.96 -5.71 -12.95
CA VAL A 455 2.30 -4.98 -11.71
C VAL A 455 3.81 -4.86 -11.55
N VAL A 456 4.55 -5.97 -11.62
CA VAL A 456 6.02 -6.02 -11.49
C VAL A 456 6.68 -5.14 -12.54
N ARG A 457 6.20 -5.13 -13.80
CA ARG A 457 6.69 -4.19 -14.83
C ARG A 457 6.62 -2.74 -14.36
N ASN A 458 5.50 -2.36 -13.75
CA ASN A 458 5.26 -0.99 -13.36
C ASN A 458 6.06 -0.58 -12.13
N VAL A 459 6.22 -1.49 -11.15
CA VAL A 459 6.96 -1.24 -9.89
C VAL A 459 8.45 -1.62 -9.98
N PHE A 460 8.91 -2.17 -11.11
CA PHE A 460 10.31 -2.56 -11.31
C PHE A 460 11.33 -1.46 -10.97
N PRO A 461 11.12 -0.17 -11.32
CA PRO A 461 12.05 0.90 -10.91
C PRO A 461 12.29 0.99 -9.40
N VAL A 462 11.31 0.58 -8.58
CA VAL A 462 11.42 0.53 -7.12
C VAL A 462 12.11 -0.76 -6.64
N MET A 463 11.93 -1.87 -7.37
CA MET A 463 12.57 -3.15 -7.07
C MET A 463 14.03 -3.20 -7.50
N ALA A 464 14.37 -2.55 -8.61
CA ALA A 464 15.65 -2.69 -9.30
C ALA A 464 16.86 -2.33 -8.41
N PRO A 465 16.85 -1.24 -7.61
CA PRO A 465 17.95 -0.96 -6.70
C PRO A 465 18.16 -2.05 -5.63
N ALA A 466 17.07 -2.60 -5.07
CA ALA A 466 17.16 -3.67 -4.08
C ALA A 466 17.65 -4.99 -4.69
N LEU A 467 17.24 -5.31 -5.92
CA LEU A 467 17.75 -6.47 -6.66
C LEU A 467 19.23 -6.31 -7.02
N ALA A 468 19.66 -5.11 -7.41
CA ALA A 468 21.05 -4.81 -7.75
C ALA A 468 22.01 -5.00 -6.57
N LEU A 469 21.56 -4.68 -5.35
CA LEU A 469 22.31 -4.87 -4.11
C LEU A 469 22.33 -6.34 -3.62
N ALA A 470 21.59 -7.24 -4.27
CA ALA A 470 21.63 -8.66 -3.92
C ALA A 470 23.04 -9.23 -4.17
N ALA A 471 23.43 -10.22 -3.36
CA ALA A 471 24.72 -10.87 -3.56
C ALA A 471 24.85 -11.56 -4.94
N ASP A 472 23.72 -12.04 -5.48
CA ASP A 472 23.55 -12.56 -6.82
C ASP A 472 22.23 -12.03 -7.43
N PRO A 473 22.27 -10.90 -8.15
CA PRO A 473 21.09 -10.29 -8.75
C PRO A 473 20.39 -11.19 -9.79
N GLY A 474 21.17 -11.99 -10.55
CA GLY A 474 20.62 -12.91 -11.55
C GLY A 474 19.80 -14.02 -10.89
N ALA A 475 20.30 -14.63 -9.82
CA ALA A 475 19.55 -15.61 -9.05
C ALA A 475 18.32 -15.02 -8.35
N ALA A 476 18.37 -13.74 -7.95
CA ALA A 476 17.22 -13.04 -7.38
C ALA A 476 16.08 -12.91 -8.40
N LEU A 477 16.38 -12.62 -9.68
CA LEU A 477 15.37 -12.59 -10.75
C LEU A 477 14.74 -13.97 -11.00
N VAL A 478 15.53 -15.04 -10.97
CA VAL A 478 15.00 -16.41 -11.12
C VAL A 478 14.09 -16.78 -9.94
N ARG A 479 14.41 -16.33 -8.73
CA ARG A 479 13.50 -16.51 -7.58
C ARG A 479 12.22 -15.70 -7.71
N LEU A 480 12.31 -14.46 -8.21
CA LEU A 480 11.15 -13.64 -8.51
C LEU A 480 10.25 -14.28 -9.57
N GLU A 481 10.83 -14.89 -10.60
CA GLU A 481 10.12 -15.69 -11.61
C GLU A 481 9.32 -16.82 -10.96
N ARG A 482 9.96 -17.62 -10.10
CA ARG A 482 9.27 -18.72 -9.39
C ARG A 482 8.12 -18.24 -8.51
N VAL A 483 8.30 -17.12 -7.79
CA VAL A 483 7.20 -16.49 -7.04
C VAL A 483 6.08 -16.10 -8.00
N GLY A 484 6.41 -15.53 -9.16
CA GLY A 484 5.40 -15.14 -10.13
C GLY A 484 4.62 -16.29 -10.76
N GLU A 485 5.30 -17.38 -11.09
CA GLU A 485 4.67 -18.63 -11.54
C GLU A 485 3.70 -19.18 -10.48
N SER A 486 4.07 -19.14 -9.20
CA SER A 486 3.24 -19.62 -8.10
C SER A 486 1.97 -18.78 -7.89
N VAL A 487 2.06 -17.45 -8.05
CA VAL A 487 0.91 -16.52 -7.97
C VAL A 487 -0.08 -16.81 -9.09
N GLY A 488 0.40 -17.00 -10.32
CA GLY A 488 -0.43 -17.29 -11.49
C GLY A 488 -1.48 -16.20 -11.76
N ALA A 489 -2.74 -16.62 -11.93
CA ALA A 489 -3.86 -15.72 -12.24
C ALA A 489 -4.51 -15.06 -11.00
N ARG A 490 -4.00 -15.29 -9.78
CA ARG A 490 -4.60 -14.75 -8.55
C ARG A 490 -4.40 -13.23 -8.47
N PRO A 491 -5.47 -12.43 -8.42
CA PRO A 491 -5.33 -10.97 -8.38
C PRO A 491 -4.84 -10.47 -7.01
N GLY A 492 -5.19 -11.16 -5.93
CA GLY A 492 -4.93 -10.75 -4.55
C GLY A 492 -3.47 -10.43 -4.21
N PRO A 493 -2.54 -11.38 -4.41
CA PRO A 493 -1.11 -11.16 -4.15
C PRO A 493 -0.50 -10.06 -5.03
N ALA A 494 -0.87 -10.02 -6.31
CA ALA A 494 -0.38 -9.00 -7.24
C ALA A 494 -0.91 -7.60 -6.89
N ASP A 495 -2.17 -7.50 -6.48
CA ASP A 495 -2.80 -6.25 -6.09
C ASP A 495 -2.20 -5.68 -4.81
N ALA A 496 -1.66 -6.51 -3.91
CA ALA A 496 -0.92 -6.04 -2.74
C ALA A 496 0.31 -5.21 -3.16
N LEU A 497 1.07 -5.68 -4.15
CA LEU A 497 2.21 -4.95 -4.73
C LEU A 497 1.76 -3.71 -5.52
N ALA A 498 0.60 -3.80 -6.19
CA ALA A 498 0.00 -2.69 -6.92
C ALA A 498 -0.59 -1.61 -6.00
N THR A 499 -0.85 -1.92 -4.73
CA THR A 499 -1.28 -0.95 -3.73
C THR A 499 -0.08 -0.32 -3.02
N ASP A 500 0.91 -1.13 -2.62
CA ASP A 500 2.11 -0.67 -1.92
C ASP A 500 3.41 -1.02 -2.69
N PRO A 501 4.05 -0.04 -3.38
CA PRO A 501 5.37 -0.24 -4.00
C PRO A 501 6.46 -0.60 -2.97
N GLY A 502 6.27 -0.24 -1.70
CA GLY A 502 7.13 -0.67 -0.60
C GLY A 502 7.11 -2.20 -0.42
N ALA A 503 5.96 -2.84 -0.62
CA ALA A 503 5.85 -4.30 -0.62
C ALA A 503 6.65 -4.93 -1.77
N ALA A 504 6.64 -4.30 -2.96
CA ALA A 504 7.47 -4.75 -4.09
C ALA A 504 8.98 -4.62 -3.78
N ARG A 505 9.39 -3.52 -3.12
CA ARG A 505 10.78 -3.36 -2.64
C ARG A 505 11.15 -4.43 -1.61
N ARG A 506 10.27 -4.70 -0.64
CA ARG A 506 10.47 -5.76 0.36
C ARG A 506 10.56 -7.14 -0.29
N LEU A 507 9.72 -7.43 -1.29
CA LEU A 507 9.82 -8.65 -2.08
C LEU A 507 11.18 -8.77 -2.77
N ALA A 508 11.69 -7.70 -3.37
CA ALA A 508 13.03 -7.67 -3.96
C ALA A 508 14.13 -8.02 -2.94
N HIS A 509 14.04 -7.50 -1.71
CA HIS A 509 14.96 -7.86 -0.63
C HIS A 509 14.83 -9.35 -0.23
N VAL A 510 13.60 -9.89 -0.15
CA VAL A 510 13.36 -11.31 0.16
C VAL A 510 13.98 -12.21 -0.90
N VAL A 511 13.66 -12.01 -2.18
CA VAL A 511 14.21 -12.85 -3.27
C VAL A 511 15.71 -12.65 -3.46
N GLY A 512 16.24 -11.46 -3.14
CA GLY A 512 17.67 -11.18 -3.17
C GLY A 512 18.46 -11.93 -2.09
N ALA A 513 17.89 -12.07 -0.89
CA ALA A 513 18.60 -12.57 0.28
C ALA A 513 18.30 -14.04 0.63
N SER A 514 17.08 -14.53 0.42
CA SER A 514 16.60 -15.77 1.04
C SER A 514 15.88 -16.72 0.08
N ARG A 515 16.48 -17.89 -0.17
CA ARG A 515 15.79 -19.03 -0.79
C ARG A 515 14.69 -19.55 0.10
N PHE A 516 14.95 -19.67 1.41
CA PHE A 516 13.98 -20.17 2.39
C PHE A 516 12.68 -19.34 2.37
N ALA A 517 12.76 -18.02 2.53
CA ALA A 517 11.57 -17.17 2.50
C ALA A 517 10.92 -17.10 1.10
N THR A 518 11.71 -17.28 0.04
CA THR A 518 11.16 -17.44 -1.32
C THR A 518 10.32 -18.72 -1.42
N GLU A 519 10.78 -19.86 -0.90
CA GLU A 519 10.01 -21.10 -0.92
C GLU A 519 8.72 -21.00 -0.11
N LEU A 520 8.72 -20.27 1.01
CA LEU A 520 7.48 -19.98 1.76
C LEU A 520 6.46 -19.22 0.89
N LEU A 521 6.91 -18.19 0.17
CA LEU A 521 6.05 -17.44 -0.77
C LEU A 521 5.61 -18.25 -1.98
N VAL A 522 6.41 -19.23 -2.43
CA VAL A 522 6.03 -20.15 -3.51
C VAL A 522 4.99 -21.16 -3.02
N ALA A 523 5.13 -21.65 -1.79
CA ALA A 523 4.20 -22.58 -1.16
C ALA A 523 2.85 -21.91 -0.86
N ASP A 524 2.89 -20.68 -0.32
CA ASP A 524 1.71 -19.83 -0.13
C ASP A 524 1.92 -18.41 -0.69
N PRO A 525 1.49 -18.18 -1.95
CA PRO A 525 1.58 -16.87 -2.59
C PRO A 525 0.76 -15.77 -1.90
N GLU A 526 -0.22 -16.11 -1.06
CA GLU A 526 -0.98 -15.13 -0.30
C GLU A 526 -0.11 -14.40 0.73
N GLY A 527 1.00 -15.01 1.18
CA GLY A 527 2.00 -14.39 2.04
C GLY A 527 2.62 -13.09 1.47
N LEU A 528 2.51 -12.84 0.16
CA LEU A 528 2.91 -11.55 -0.44
C LEU A 528 2.11 -10.37 0.13
N ARG A 529 0.86 -10.57 0.53
CA ARG A 529 0.05 -9.51 1.17
C ARG A 529 0.62 -9.10 2.52
N ALA A 530 1.26 -10.02 3.23
CA ALA A 530 1.95 -9.75 4.48
C ALA A 530 3.14 -8.80 4.29
N LEU A 531 3.67 -8.69 3.06
CA LEU A 531 4.67 -7.68 2.74
C LEU A 531 4.04 -6.30 2.55
N ALA A 532 2.72 -6.14 2.40
CA ALA A 532 2.05 -4.84 2.24
C ALA A 532 1.36 -4.37 3.53
N ASP A 533 0.73 -5.29 4.27
CA ASP A 533 0.01 -5.00 5.50
C ASP A 533 0.27 -6.10 6.55
N ASP A 534 0.93 -5.71 7.64
CA ASP A 534 1.31 -6.60 8.73
C ASP A 534 0.09 -7.11 9.53
N ALA A 535 -1.03 -6.36 9.54
CA ALA A 535 -2.17 -6.65 10.42
C ALA A 535 -3.02 -7.84 9.93
N VAL A 536 -3.10 -8.05 8.61
CA VAL A 536 -3.94 -9.11 8.01
C VAL A 536 -3.34 -10.51 8.25
N TYR A 537 -2.03 -10.61 8.45
CA TYR A 537 -1.27 -11.84 8.67
C TYR A 537 -0.44 -11.76 9.96
N ALA A 538 -1.03 -11.16 11.00
CA ALA A 538 -0.38 -10.99 12.29
C ALA A 538 -0.14 -12.34 12.99
N ASP A 539 -1.07 -13.29 12.80
CA ASP A 539 -1.07 -14.61 13.45
C ASP A 539 -0.38 -15.70 12.63
N ASP A 540 0.07 -15.39 11.41
CA ASP A 540 0.77 -16.34 10.55
C ASP A 540 2.29 -16.27 10.79
N ALA A 541 2.86 -17.38 11.31
CA ALA A 541 4.27 -17.47 11.65
C ALA A 541 5.21 -17.44 10.44
N ASP A 542 4.82 -18.05 9.32
CA ASP A 542 5.62 -18.08 8.09
C ASP A 542 5.62 -16.70 7.43
N ALA A 543 4.46 -16.06 7.35
CA ALA A 543 4.33 -14.69 6.89
C ALA A 543 5.14 -13.71 7.76
N ALA A 544 5.12 -13.91 9.09
CA ALA A 544 5.93 -13.13 10.02
C ALA A 544 7.43 -13.34 9.76
N LEU A 545 7.87 -14.57 9.52
CA LEU A 545 9.28 -14.86 9.25
C LEU A 545 9.73 -14.25 7.91
N VAL A 546 8.89 -14.30 6.87
CA VAL A 546 9.13 -13.59 5.59
C VAL A 546 9.30 -12.08 5.82
N ARG A 547 8.48 -11.45 6.67
CA ARG A 547 8.65 -10.04 7.05
C ARG A 547 9.97 -9.79 7.78
N VAL A 548 10.38 -10.67 8.70
CA VAL A 548 11.68 -10.54 9.37
C VAL A 548 12.82 -10.61 8.36
N VAL A 549 12.79 -11.55 7.41
CA VAL A 549 13.77 -11.63 6.32
C VAL A 549 13.76 -10.33 5.49
N ALA A 550 12.61 -9.81 5.12
CA ALA A 550 12.50 -8.58 4.33
C ALA A 550 13.17 -7.39 5.05
N ARG A 551 12.81 -7.19 6.33
CA ARG A 551 13.32 -6.07 7.15
C ARG A 551 14.80 -6.21 7.48
N TYR A 552 15.26 -7.43 7.79
CA TYR A 552 16.69 -7.73 7.98
C TYR A 552 17.48 -7.40 6.71
N SER A 553 17.02 -7.89 5.55
CA SER A 553 17.70 -7.71 4.27
C SER A 553 17.65 -6.27 3.76
N ALA A 554 16.63 -5.50 4.16
CA ALA A 554 16.53 -4.06 3.94
C ALA A 554 17.35 -3.22 4.93
N ARG A 555 18.02 -3.85 5.91
CA ARG A 555 18.78 -3.20 7.01
C ARG A 555 17.95 -2.30 7.90
N GLU A 556 16.68 -2.64 8.05
CA GLU A 556 15.75 -1.98 8.97
C GLU A 556 15.82 -2.58 10.39
N LEU A 557 16.47 -3.73 10.55
CA LEU A 557 16.68 -4.40 11.83
C LEU A 557 18.17 -4.42 12.22
N THR A 558 18.44 -4.01 13.46
CA THR A 558 19.73 -4.31 14.10
C THR A 558 19.81 -5.79 14.45
N PRO A 559 21.00 -6.35 14.74
CA PRO A 559 21.11 -7.74 15.19
C PRO A 559 20.26 -8.07 16.42
N ARG A 560 20.17 -7.13 17.39
CA ARG A 560 19.30 -7.26 18.57
C ARG A 560 17.83 -7.32 18.16
N ALA A 561 17.37 -6.37 17.35
CA ALA A 561 15.99 -6.33 16.89
C ALA A 561 15.62 -7.53 16.00
N THR A 562 16.59 -8.08 15.26
CA THR A 562 16.43 -9.32 14.49
C THR A 562 16.18 -10.50 15.42
N GLY A 563 17.00 -10.66 16.47
CA GLY A 563 16.81 -11.70 17.47
C GLY A 563 15.47 -11.60 18.19
N ASP A 564 15.06 -10.38 18.55
CA ASP A 564 13.73 -10.12 19.11
C ASP A 564 12.61 -10.56 18.17
N ALA A 565 12.65 -10.14 16.91
CA ALA A 565 11.60 -10.44 15.94
C ALA A 565 11.50 -11.94 15.63
N ILE A 566 12.63 -12.65 15.53
CA ILE A 566 12.64 -14.11 15.36
C ILE A 566 12.08 -14.80 16.61
N THR A 567 12.44 -14.31 17.80
CA THR A 567 11.93 -14.85 19.07
C THR A 567 10.43 -14.64 19.22
N GLU A 568 9.88 -13.52 18.77
CA GLU A 568 8.42 -13.29 18.77
C GLU A 568 7.67 -14.28 17.86
N VAL A 569 8.28 -14.69 16.73
CA VAL A 569 7.72 -15.77 15.91
C VAL A 569 7.76 -17.10 16.65
N ALA A 570 8.90 -17.45 17.26
CA ALA A 570 9.07 -18.69 18.00
C ALA A 570 8.16 -18.78 19.24
N ASP A 571 8.01 -17.68 20.00
CA ASP A 571 7.14 -17.59 21.17
C ASP A 571 5.68 -17.86 20.78
N ARG A 572 5.20 -17.33 19.64
CA ARG A 572 3.86 -17.62 19.12
C ARG A 572 3.69 -19.08 18.71
N VAL A 573 4.66 -19.63 17.95
CA VAL A 573 4.66 -21.04 17.56
C VAL A 573 4.58 -21.96 18.80
N LEU A 574 5.31 -21.62 19.87
CA LEU A 574 5.28 -22.37 21.13
C LEU A 574 3.95 -22.18 21.88
N ALA A 575 3.40 -20.97 21.92
CA ALA A 575 2.10 -20.70 22.53
C ALA A 575 0.98 -21.49 21.84
N ASP A 576 0.91 -21.41 20.51
CA ASP A 576 -0.05 -22.16 19.71
C ASP A 576 0.12 -23.67 19.91
N ALA A 577 1.36 -24.16 19.95
CA ALA A 577 1.62 -25.58 20.20
C ALA A 577 1.13 -26.04 21.59
N VAL A 578 1.28 -25.21 22.62
CA VAL A 578 0.77 -25.51 23.97
C VAL A 578 -0.75 -25.50 24.00
N ASP A 579 -1.38 -24.50 23.38
CA ASP A 579 -2.84 -24.39 23.31
C ASP A 579 -3.46 -25.60 22.59
N HIS A 580 -2.84 -26.06 21.50
CA HIS A 580 -3.27 -27.27 20.77
C HIS A 580 -2.94 -28.57 21.50
N ALA A 581 -1.86 -28.62 22.28
CA ALA A 581 -1.54 -29.76 23.12
C ALA A 581 -2.56 -29.94 24.26
N ALA A 582 -3.16 -28.83 24.73
CA ALA A 582 -4.21 -28.78 25.75
C ALA A 582 -3.87 -29.62 27.00
N PRO A 583 -2.78 -29.27 27.72
CA PRO A 583 -2.33 -30.02 28.90
C PRO A 583 -3.42 -30.07 29.98
N THR A 584 -3.61 -31.24 30.60
CA THR A 584 -4.61 -31.44 31.67
C THR A 584 -4.09 -31.10 33.07
N VAL A 585 -2.84 -30.67 33.17
CA VAL A 585 -2.18 -30.17 34.40
C VAL A 585 -1.64 -28.76 34.13
N PRO A 586 -1.45 -27.89 35.15
CA PRO A 586 -0.70 -26.65 34.96
C PRO A 586 0.67 -26.98 34.37
N PHE A 587 0.96 -26.41 33.21
CA PHE A 587 2.09 -26.78 32.36
C PHE A 587 2.68 -25.52 31.74
N ALA A 588 4.00 -25.39 31.75
CA ALA A 588 4.70 -24.26 31.14
C ALA A 588 5.94 -24.73 30.37
N VAL A 589 6.24 -24.01 29.29
CA VAL A 589 7.45 -24.15 28.49
C VAL A 589 8.40 -23.04 28.87
N ILE A 590 9.61 -23.43 29.26
CA ILE A 590 10.66 -22.52 29.67
C ILE A 590 11.74 -22.52 28.59
N GLY A 591 11.99 -21.37 27.99
CA GLY A 591 13.09 -21.15 27.06
C GLY A 591 14.42 -21.03 27.80
N LEU A 592 15.44 -21.67 27.24
CA LEU A 592 16.83 -21.56 27.64
C LEU A 592 17.67 -21.02 26.48
N GLY A 593 18.98 -20.92 26.68
CA GLY A 593 19.92 -20.59 25.61
C GLY A 593 19.55 -19.29 24.88
N LYS A 594 19.50 -19.35 23.55
CA LYS A 594 19.18 -18.17 22.73
C LYS A 594 17.70 -17.80 22.76
N LEU A 595 16.80 -18.78 22.90
CA LEU A 595 15.37 -18.54 23.00
C LEU A 595 15.04 -17.74 24.27
N GLY A 596 15.60 -18.17 25.40
CA GLY A 596 15.40 -17.50 26.67
C GLY A 596 16.05 -16.11 26.72
N ALA A 597 17.21 -15.95 26.09
CA ALA A 597 17.90 -14.65 25.95
C ALA A 597 17.24 -13.68 24.94
N ARG A 598 16.27 -14.15 24.13
CA ARG A 598 15.72 -13.41 22.96
C ARG A 598 16.82 -13.02 21.96
N GLU A 599 17.68 -13.98 21.64
CA GLU A 599 18.88 -13.84 20.80
C GLU A 599 18.92 -14.89 19.68
N LEU A 600 17.75 -15.33 19.20
CA LEU A 600 17.66 -16.29 18.11
C LEU A 600 18.27 -15.73 16.80
N ASN A 601 18.94 -16.62 16.07
CA ASN A 601 19.30 -16.41 14.66
C ASN A 601 18.37 -17.25 13.77
N PHE A 602 18.35 -17.00 12.45
CA PHE A 602 17.40 -17.63 11.52
C PHE A 602 17.35 -19.16 11.60
N ALA A 603 18.49 -19.84 11.80
CA ALA A 603 18.54 -21.30 11.89
C ALA A 603 18.65 -21.81 13.34
N SER A 604 18.38 -21.00 14.36
CA SER A 604 18.53 -21.45 15.75
C SER A 604 17.48 -22.49 16.14
N ASP A 605 17.93 -23.48 16.91
CA ASP A 605 17.05 -24.44 17.57
C ASP A 605 16.35 -23.75 18.76
N LEU A 606 15.20 -24.29 19.16
CA LEU A 606 14.44 -23.82 20.32
C LEU A 606 14.81 -24.65 21.55
N ASP A 607 15.79 -24.16 22.33
CA ASP A 607 16.19 -24.78 23.59
C ASP A 607 15.11 -24.58 24.66
N VAL A 608 14.47 -25.65 25.13
CA VAL A 608 13.37 -25.60 26.11
C VAL A 608 13.52 -26.61 27.24
N VAL A 609 12.83 -26.36 28.36
CA VAL A 609 12.47 -27.39 29.34
C VAL A 609 10.98 -27.28 29.67
N PHE A 610 10.37 -28.42 29.99
CA PHE A 610 8.95 -28.51 30.29
C PHE A 610 8.73 -28.71 31.79
N VAL A 611 7.97 -27.80 32.39
CA VAL A 611 7.61 -27.85 33.81
C VAL A 611 6.11 -28.03 33.96
N TYR A 612 5.70 -28.85 34.93
CA TYR A 612 4.30 -28.96 35.33
C TYR A 612 4.13 -28.81 36.84
N GLU A 613 2.88 -28.62 37.28
CA GLU A 613 2.50 -28.71 38.69
C GLU A 613 1.53 -29.88 38.90
N GLY A 614 1.83 -30.72 39.89
CA GLY A 614 1.08 -31.95 40.15
C GLY A 614 1.92 -32.99 40.90
N GLU A 615 1.25 -34.04 41.38
CA GLU A 615 1.87 -35.11 42.18
C GLU A 615 1.52 -36.49 41.64
N GLY A 616 2.50 -37.39 41.69
CA GLY A 616 2.33 -38.80 41.35
C GLY A 616 2.38 -39.11 39.84
N PRO A 617 2.20 -40.40 39.49
CA PRO A 617 2.48 -40.90 38.14
C PRO A 617 1.51 -40.40 37.05
N GLY A 618 0.26 -40.08 37.43
CA GLY A 618 -0.75 -39.59 36.49
C GLY A 618 -0.41 -38.21 35.93
N ASP A 619 -0.08 -37.27 36.82
CA ASP A 619 0.32 -35.91 36.43
C ASP A 619 1.64 -35.91 35.65
N LEU A 620 2.59 -36.77 36.03
CA LEU A 620 3.83 -36.99 35.26
C LEU A 620 3.53 -37.46 33.83
N ALA A 621 2.67 -38.46 33.68
CA ALA A 621 2.28 -38.96 32.36
C ALA A 621 1.57 -37.87 31.53
N SER A 622 0.70 -37.07 32.16
CA SER A 622 0.04 -35.93 31.54
C SER A 622 1.04 -34.88 31.07
N GLY A 623 1.99 -34.48 31.92
CA GLY A 623 3.01 -33.49 31.58
C GLY A 623 3.94 -33.96 30.47
N ALA A 624 4.37 -35.23 30.52
CA ALA A 624 5.21 -35.82 29.48
C ALA A 624 4.48 -35.90 28.13
N ALA A 625 3.21 -36.34 28.13
CA ALA A 625 2.41 -36.40 26.90
C ALA A 625 2.17 -35.01 26.29
N ALA A 626 1.94 -33.99 27.12
CA ALA A 626 1.83 -32.60 26.65
C ALA A 626 3.14 -32.12 26.03
N ALA A 627 4.28 -32.36 26.69
CA ALA A 627 5.60 -32.00 26.17
C ALA A 627 5.92 -32.67 24.82
N GLU A 628 5.65 -33.99 24.69
CA GLU A 628 5.82 -34.72 23.43
C GLU A 628 4.96 -34.10 22.32
N ARG A 629 3.71 -33.75 22.63
CA ARG A 629 2.80 -33.14 21.67
C ARG A 629 3.22 -31.73 21.26
N VAL A 630 3.68 -30.90 22.20
CA VAL A 630 4.24 -29.58 21.91
C VAL A 630 5.45 -29.72 20.97
N MET A 631 6.40 -30.60 21.29
CA MET A 631 7.57 -30.81 20.42
C MET A 631 7.18 -31.26 19.01
N GLN A 632 6.17 -32.13 18.87
CA GLN A 632 5.68 -32.55 17.56
C GLN A 632 5.07 -31.38 16.77
N LEU A 633 4.17 -30.62 17.39
CA LEU A 633 3.50 -29.48 16.75
C LEU A 633 4.50 -28.42 16.31
N VAL A 634 5.53 -28.13 17.13
CA VAL A 634 6.61 -27.20 16.76
C VAL A 634 7.40 -27.72 15.56
N ARG A 635 7.75 -29.01 15.52
CA ARG A 635 8.45 -29.61 14.37
C ARG A 635 7.62 -29.56 13.08
N ASP A 636 6.29 -29.71 13.18
CA ASP A 636 5.39 -29.62 12.02
C ASP A 636 5.39 -28.22 11.40
N THR A 637 5.78 -27.18 12.14
CA THR A 637 5.98 -25.81 11.63
C THR A 637 7.39 -25.57 11.06
N GLY A 638 8.24 -26.59 11.00
CA GLY A 638 9.61 -26.49 10.48
C GLY A 638 10.62 -25.85 11.43
N TRP A 639 10.33 -25.79 12.73
CA TRP A 639 11.29 -25.41 13.77
C TRP A 639 11.91 -26.64 14.43
N GLU A 640 13.22 -26.59 14.66
CA GLU A 640 13.90 -27.56 15.53
C GLU A 640 13.71 -27.15 16.99
N ILE A 641 13.47 -28.14 17.85
CA ILE A 641 13.22 -27.94 19.29
C ILE A 641 14.02 -28.97 20.09
N ASP A 642 14.79 -28.49 21.06
CA ASP A 642 15.70 -29.29 21.89
C ASP A 642 15.31 -29.18 23.37
N ALA A 643 15.21 -30.32 24.04
CA ALA A 643 14.91 -30.41 25.47
C ALA A 643 16.05 -31.03 26.29
N ASP A 644 17.25 -31.16 25.74
CA ASP A 644 18.37 -31.91 26.33
C ASP A 644 19.06 -31.18 27.48
N LEU A 645 18.76 -29.91 27.71
CA LEU A 645 19.23 -29.13 28.87
C LEU A 645 18.42 -29.41 30.15
N ARG A 646 17.42 -30.31 30.11
CA ARG A 646 16.67 -30.73 31.30
C ARG A 646 17.53 -31.58 32.27
N PRO A 647 17.15 -31.70 33.55
CA PRO A 647 17.81 -32.59 34.51
C PRO A 647 18.01 -34.00 33.97
N GLU A 648 19.20 -34.57 34.16
CA GLU A 648 19.66 -35.86 33.60
C GLU A 648 19.69 -35.93 32.06
N GLY A 649 19.49 -34.80 31.38
CA GLY A 649 19.50 -34.66 29.92
C GLY A 649 18.55 -35.65 29.24
N ARG A 650 19.04 -36.31 28.18
CA ARG A 650 18.27 -37.32 27.42
C ARG A 650 17.72 -38.48 28.25
N ASN A 651 18.36 -38.78 29.38
CA ASN A 651 17.97 -39.90 30.24
C ASN A 651 16.91 -39.50 31.28
N GLY A 652 16.67 -38.20 31.47
CA GLY A 652 15.66 -37.68 32.37
C GLY A 652 14.27 -37.61 31.74
N PRO A 653 13.21 -37.49 32.56
CA PRO A 653 11.84 -37.33 32.08
C PRO A 653 11.70 -36.06 31.25
N LEU A 654 10.94 -36.11 30.16
CA LEU A 654 10.80 -34.99 29.22
C LEU A 654 10.15 -33.75 29.88
N ALA A 655 9.19 -33.98 30.76
CA ALA A 655 8.60 -32.96 31.64
C ALA A 655 8.80 -33.36 33.10
N ARG A 656 9.04 -32.38 33.97
CA ARG A 656 9.27 -32.61 35.40
C ARG A 656 8.46 -31.62 36.23
N SER A 657 7.99 -32.03 37.41
CA SER A 657 7.26 -31.13 38.29
C SER A 657 8.18 -30.03 38.82
N ILE A 658 7.65 -28.85 39.12
CA ILE A 658 8.45 -27.76 39.72
C ILE A 658 9.14 -28.22 41.02
N ALA A 659 8.45 -29.01 41.85
CA ALA A 659 9.04 -29.60 43.05
C ALA A 659 10.23 -30.53 42.72
N GLY A 660 10.12 -31.33 41.65
CA GLY A 660 11.19 -32.22 41.20
C GLY A 660 12.41 -31.48 40.61
N PHE A 661 12.21 -30.27 40.04
CA PHE A 661 13.32 -29.40 39.65
C PHE A 661 14.06 -28.87 40.88
N LEU A 662 13.32 -28.37 41.87
CA LEU A 662 13.90 -27.85 43.12
C LEU A 662 14.71 -28.92 43.85
N GLU A 663 14.17 -30.14 44.00
CA GLU A 663 14.88 -31.25 44.64
C GLU A 663 16.15 -31.65 43.86
N TYR A 664 16.09 -31.63 42.53
CA TYR A 664 17.25 -31.92 41.70
C TYR A 664 18.34 -30.86 41.87
N TRP A 665 17.98 -29.57 41.80
CA TRP A 665 18.97 -28.50 41.94
C TRP A 665 19.63 -28.45 43.32
N GLU A 666 18.90 -28.78 44.38
CA GLU A 666 19.45 -28.83 45.74
C GLU A 666 20.52 -29.94 45.90
N ARG A 667 20.36 -31.07 45.22
CA ARG A 667 21.16 -32.29 45.48
C ARG A 667 22.17 -32.63 44.40
N TYR A 668 21.87 -32.31 43.14
CA TYR A 668 22.54 -32.88 41.98
C TYR A 668 22.94 -31.86 40.91
N ALA A 669 22.62 -30.56 41.09
CA ALA A 669 23.00 -29.54 40.11
C ALA A 669 24.50 -29.55 39.87
N GLU A 670 24.87 -29.84 38.63
CA GLU A 670 26.22 -29.65 38.16
C GLU A 670 26.46 -28.16 37.93
N PRO A 671 27.67 -27.65 38.17
CA PRO A 671 27.83 -26.22 38.22
C PRO A 671 27.74 -25.53 36.83
N TRP A 672 27.77 -26.28 35.71
CA TRP A 672 27.45 -25.75 34.37
C TRP A 672 25.94 -25.49 34.19
N GLU A 673 25.08 -26.17 34.93
CA GLU A 673 23.63 -25.97 34.89
C GLU A 673 23.28 -24.55 35.37
N SER A 674 23.99 -24.03 36.38
CA SER A 674 23.84 -22.64 36.81
C SER A 674 24.11 -21.63 35.69
N GLN A 675 25.05 -21.91 34.77
CA GLN A 675 25.28 -21.05 33.60
C GLN A 675 24.11 -21.11 32.61
N ALA A 676 23.56 -22.31 32.35
CA ALA A 676 22.41 -22.47 31.47
C ALA A 676 21.18 -21.73 32.02
N LEU A 677 20.98 -21.77 33.34
CA LEU A 677 19.85 -21.13 34.01
C LEU A 677 19.90 -19.59 33.99
N LEU A 678 21.06 -18.96 33.75
CA LEU A 678 21.16 -17.50 33.54
C LEU A 678 20.27 -17.01 32.38
N ARG A 679 19.95 -17.90 31.43
CA ARG A 679 19.16 -17.60 30.24
C ARG A 679 17.73 -18.13 30.32
N THR A 680 17.22 -18.37 31.54
CA THR A 680 15.86 -18.88 31.76
C THR A 680 14.83 -17.79 31.45
N ARG A 681 13.78 -18.16 30.70
CA ARG A 681 12.59 -17.32 30.48
C ARG A 681 11.37 -18.20 30.26
N ALA A 682 10.25 -17.88 30.90
CA ALA A 682 8.96 -18.48 30.61
C ALA A 682 8.46 -18.01 29.22
N VAL A 683 8.09 -18.97 28.36
CA VAL A 683 7.75 -18.69 26.96
C VAL A 683 6.27 -18.93 26.68
N ALA A 684 5.73 -20.08 27.12
CA ALA A 684 4.36 -20.49 26.83
C ALA A 684 3.74 -21.31 27.98
N GLY A 685 2.42 -21.44 27.99
CA GLY A 685 1.66 -22.19 29.01
C GLY A 685 1.27 -21.34 30.22
N ASP A 686 1.19 -21.96 31.40
CA ASP A 686 0.71 -21.33 32.64
C ASP A 686 1.67 -20.20 33.10
N PRO A 687 1.22 -18.92 33.10
CA PRO A 687 2.09 -17.79 33.43
C PRO A 687 2.55 -17.76 34.89
N ALA A 688 1.75 -18.30 35.82
CA ALA A 688 2.06 -18.31 37.24
C ALA A 688 3.10 -19.40 37.56
N LEU A 689 2.98 -20.57 36.93
CA LEU A 689 3.98 -21.63 37.00
C LEU A 689 5.30 -21.17 36.38
N GLY A 690 5.26 -20.58 35.19
CA GLY A 690 6.45 -20.05 34.51
C GLY A 690 7.22 -19.04 35.37
N ARG A 691 6.52 -18.06 35.96
CA ARG A 691 7.14 -17.06 36.85
C ARG A 691 7.77 -17.69 38.10
N ARG A 692 7.12 -18.69 38.72
CA ARG A 692 7.70 -19.41 39.86
C ARG A 692 8.96 -20.18 39.46
N PHE A 693 8.96 -20.79 38.28
CA PHE A 693 10.15 -21.45 37.74
C PHE A 693 11.29 -20.47 37.51
N GLU A 694 11.03 -19.30 36.89
CA GLU A 694 12.05 -18.27 36.67
C GLU A 694 12.68 -17.78 37.98
N LEU A 695 11.86 -17.54 39.01
CA LEU A 695 12.36 -17.14 40.34
C LEU A 695 13.25 -18.23 40.95
N ALA A 696 12.79 -19.48 40.94
CA ALA A 696 13.55 -20.61 41.46
C ALA A 696 14.86 -20.85 40.69
N ALA A 697 14.82 -20.74 39.36
CA ALA A 697 16.01 -20.83 38.52
C ALA A 697 16.98 -19.67 38.82
N GLY A 698 16.47 -18.47 39.08
CA GLY A 698 17.26 -17.30 39.46
C GLY A 698 18.05 -17.51 40.76
N ASP A 699 17.44 -18.15 41.77
CA ASP A 699 18.11 -18.45 43.04
C ASP A 699 19.30 -19.43 42.86
N VAL A 700 19.22 -20.31 41.86
CA VAL A 700 20.31 -21.25 41.50
C VAL A 700 21.34 -20.62 40.57
N ALA A 701 20.90 -19.76 39.66
CA ALA A 701 21.74 -19.14 38.64
C ALA A 701 22.60 -18.00 39.21
N TYR A 702 22.14 -17.28 40.23
CA TYR A 702 22.81 -16.10 40.79
C TYR A 702 23.24 -16.33 42.24
N PRO A 703 24.41 -16.95 42.50
CA PRO A 703 24.86 -17.23 43.85
C PRO A 703 25.07 -15.92 44.64
N PRO A 704 24.53 -15.79 45.87
CA PRO A 704 24.56 -14.52 46.61
C PRO A 704 25.98 -14.04 46.96
N ASP A 705 26.91 -14.98 47.19
CA ASP A 705 28.32 -14.69 47.50
C ASP A 705 29.19 -14.54 46.23
N GLY A 706 28.58 -14.61 45.05
CA GLY A 706 29.27 -14.62 43.76
C GLY A 706 30.03 -15.91 43.48
N VAL A 707 30.73 -15.95 42.34
CA VAL A 707 31.54 -17.09 41.91
C VAL A 707 32.88 -17.16 42.66
N THR A 708 33.33 -18.39 42.98
CA THR A 708 34.65 -18.65 43.57
C THR A 708 35.75 -18.65 42.52
N VAL A 709 37.01 -18.42 42.93
CA VAL A 709 38.18 -18.47 42.05
C VAL A 709 38.32 -19.84 41.37
N ASP A 710 38.14 -20.93 42.12
CA ASP A 710 38.20 -22.30 41.57
C ASP A 710 37.15 -22.50 40.47
N ARG A 711 35.95 -21.96 40.66
CA ARG A 711 34.88 -22.05 39.68
C ARG A 711 35.16 -21.21 38.44
N ALA A 712 35.74 -20.02 38.59
CA ALA A 712 36.20 -19.20 37.47
C ALA A 712 37.31 -19.90 36.66
N VAL A 713 38.26 -20.58 37.33
CA VAL A 713 39.29 -21.41 36.68
C VAL A 713 38.65 -22.56 35.90
N GLU A 714 37.64 -23.22 36.47
CA GLU A 714 36.93 -24.32 35.82
C GLU A 714 36.18 -23.85 34.56
N MET A 715 35.49 -22.71 34.63
CA MET A 715 34.82 -22.09 33.47
C MET A 715 35.81 -21.77 32.35
N ARG A 716 36.99 -21.22 32.70
CA ARG A 716 38.05 -20.96 31.73
C ARG A 716 38.54 -22.25 31.06
N ARG A 717 38.85 -23.28 31.85
CA ARG A 717 39.29 -24.58 31.34
C ARG A 717 38.22 -25.24 30.46
N MET A 718 36.94 -25.09 30.84
CA MET A 718 35.82 -25.55 30.05
C MET A 718 35.77 -24.85 28.70
N ARG A 719 35.89 -23.52 28.67
CA ARG A 719 35.93 -22.73 27.44
C ARG A 719 37.07 -23.15 26.52
N GLU A 720 38.29 -23.26 27.05
CA GLU A 720 39.48 -23.70 26.32
C GLU A 720 39.33 -25.14 25.78
N ARG A 721 38.72 -26.02 26.58
CA ARG A 721 38.41 -27.40 26.19
C ARG A 721 37.41 -27.46 25.04
N ILE A 722 36.31 -26.69 25.12
CA ILE A 722 35.28 -26.60 24.09
C ILE A 722 35.91 -26.18 22.75
N GLU A 723 36.75 -25.14 22.74
CA GLU A 723 37.46 -24.71 21.53
C GLU A 723 38.32 -25.83 20.95
N ARG A 724 39.19 -26.42 21.78
CA ARG A 724 40.14 -27.45 21.35
C ARG A 724 39.47 -28.73 20.83
N GLU A 725 38.36 -29.14 21.44
CA GLU A 725 37.73 -30.43 21.16
C GLU A 725 36.68 -30.35 20.06
N ARG A 726 35.89 -29.26 20.00
CA ARG A 726 34.76 -29.12 19.07
C ARG A 726 35.09 -28.38 17.78
N VAL A 727 36.14 -27.55 17.75
CA VAL A 727 36.56 -26.88 16.51
C VAL A 727 37.49 -27.78 15.71
N ARG A 728 37.02 -28.27 14.56
CA ARG A 728 37.76 -29.16 13.66
C ARG A 728 37.66 -28.68 12.20
N PRO A 729 38.79 -28.67 11.45
CA PRO A 729 40.17 -28.89 11.92
C PRO A 729 40.69 -27.69 12.75
N PRO A 730 41.77 -27.85 13.56
CA PRO A 730 42.24 -26.80 14.48
C PRO A 730 42.53 -25.44 13.84
N GLU A 731 43.04 -25.42 12.62
CA GLU A 731 43.30 -24.21 11.83
C GLU A 731 42.04 -23.40 11.52
N ALA A 732 40.85 -24.01 11.58
CA ALA A 732 39.57 -23.32 11.41
C ALA A 732 39.22 -22.40 12.59
N ALA A 733 39.87 -22.56 13.75
CA ALA A 733 39.58 -21.78 14.96
C ALA A 733 39.62 -20.27 14.73
N ARG A 734 40.48 -19.79 13.82
CA ARG A 734 40.56 -18.37 13.49
C ARG A 734 39.28 -17.82 12.83
N PHE A 735 38.54 -18.64 12.10
CA PHE A 735 37.35 -18.23 11.34
C PHE A 735 36.05 -18.86 11.86
N HIS A 736 36.13 -19.62 12.96
CA HIS A 736 34.98 -20.24 13.62
C HIS A 736 34.33 -19.26 14.61
N PHE A 737 33.44 -18.39 14.11
CA PHE A 737 32.84 -17.31 14.91
C PHE A 737 31.94 -17.77 16.07
N LYS A 738 31.50 -19.05 16.11
CA LYS A 738 30.73 -19.59 17.24
C LYS A 738 31.58 -20.06 18.42
N LEU A 739 32.62 -20.88 18.19
CA LEU A 739 33.40 -21.57 19.23
C LEU A 739 34.92 -21.31 19.19
N GLY A 740 35.41 -20.67 18.14
CA GLY A 740 36.84 -20.42 17.91
C GLY A 740 37.37 -19.17 18.61
N HIS A 741 38.37 -18.55 17.98
CA HIS A 741 39.09 -17.40 18.50
C HIS A 741 38.25 -16.12 18.43
N GLY A 742 38.03 -15.46 19.58
CA GLY A 742 37.28 -14.20 19.66
C GLY A 742 35.81 -14.36 19.27
N SER A 743 35.22 -15.50 19.62
CA SER A 743 33.92 -15.97 19.13
C SER A 743 32.75 -15.54 20.02
N LEU A 744 31.52 -15.83 19.58
CA LEU A 744 30.31 -15.69 20.40
C LEU A 744 30.44 -16.44 21.74
N ALA A 745 31.09 -17.61 21.77
CA ALA A 745 31.36 -18.33 23.02
C ALA A 745 32.34 -17.57 23.95
N ASP A 746 33.30 -16.81 23.41
CA ASP A 746 34.18 -15.98 24.25
C ASP A 746 33.39 -14.85 24.92
N VAL A 747 32.48 -14.21 24.16
CA VAL A 747 31.58 -13.20 24.72
C VAL A 747 30.69 -13.80 25.79
N GLN A 748 30.03 -14.92 25.47
CA GLN A 748 29.12 -15.60 26.39
C GLN A 748 29.82 -15.97 27.71
N PHE A 749 30.96 -16.65 27.66
CA PHE A 749 31.67 -17.08 28.88
C PHE A 749 32.17 -15.89 29.71
N ALA A 750 32.63 -14.81 29.08
CA ALA A 750 33.06 -13.61 29.79
C ALA A 750 31.87 -12.93 30.49
N THR A 751 30.76 -12.75 29.79
CA THR A 751 29.55 -12.12 30.34
C THR A 751 28.93 -12.97 31.44
N GLU A 752 28.82 -14.28 31.25
CA GLU A 752 28.27 -15.19 32.26
C GLU A 752 29.13 -15.24 33.52
N LEU A 753 30.46 -15.20 33.40
CA LEU A 753 31.34 -15.11 34.56
C LEU A 753 31.07 -13.85 35.39
N LEU A 754 30.96 -12.70 34.71
CA LEU A 754 30.66 -11.42 35.37
C LEU A 754 29.27 -11.42 36.00
N LEU A 755 28.26 -12.00 35.35
CA LEU A 755 26.93 -12.14 35.95
C LEU A 755 26.95 -13.05 37.18
N LEU A 756 27.61 -14.20 37.10
CA LEU A 756 27.78 -15.10 38.25
C LEU A 756 28.54 -14.45 39.40
N ARG A 757 29.45 -13.52 39.09
CA ARG A 757 30.22 -12.77 40.07
C ARG A 757 29.38 -11.72 40.80
N TYR A 758 28.63 -10.91 40.04
CA TYR A 758 28.06 -9.67 40.57
C TYR A 758 26.52 -9.70 40.73
N ALA A 759 25.80 -10.45 39.89
CA ALA A 759 24.33 -10.37 39.84
C ALA A 759 23.59 -11.11 40.98
N GLY A 760 24.31 -11.89 41.77
CA GLY A 760 23.81 -12.43 43.05
C GLY A 760 23.56 -11.32 44.06
N ALA A 761 24.52 -10.40 44.20
CA ALA A 761 24.46 -9.25 45.10
C ALA A 761 23.72 -8.04 44.50
N GLU A 762 23.75 -7.88 43.18
CA GLU A 762 23.09 -6.78 42.45
C GLU A 762 21.97 -7.30 41.54
N GLU A 763 20.74 -7.33 42.05
CA GLU A 763 19.57 -7.82 41.31
C GLU A 763 19.33 -7.06 39.98
N GLU A 764 19.72 -5.78 39.94
CA GLU A 764 19.63 -4.94 38.74
C GLU A 764 20.52 -5.45 37.57
N LEU A 765 21.49 -6.32 37.83
CA LEU A 765 22.30 -6.96 36.78
C LEU A 765 21.64 -8.22 36.20
N ARG A 766 20.61 -8.76 36.85
CA ARG A 766 19.95 -10.00 36.40
C ARG A 766 19.19 -9.74 35.11
N THR A 767 19.69 -10.34 34.04
CA THR A 767 19.06 -10.36 32.72
C THR A 767 19.56 -11.58 31.94
N PRO A 768 18.69 -12.25 31.16
CA PRO A 768 19.12 -13.34 30.29
C PRO A 768 19.80 -12.84 29.00
N ARG A 769 19.77 -11.52 28.73
CA ARG A 769 20.22 -10.93 27.46
C ARG A 769 21.69 -10.50 27.55
N THR A 770 22.52 -11.02 26.66
CA THR A 770 23.98 -10.86 26.66
C THR A 770 24.39 -9.40 26.53
N LEU A 771 23.86 -8.70 25.52
CA LEU A 771 24.26 -7.31 25.26
C LEU A 771 23.81 -6.38 26.39
N GLU A 772 22.61 -6.59 26.92
CA GLU A 772 22.08 -5.82 28.05
C GLU A 772 22.87 -6.08 29.33
N ALA A 773 23.31 -7.32 29.55
CA ALA A 773 24.22 -7.64 30.67
C ALA A 773 25.54 -6.87 30.55
N ILE A 774 26.16 -6.85 29.36
CA ILE A 774 27.40 -6.09 29.11
C ILE A 774 27.20 -4.60 29.36
N GLU A 775 26.09 -4.03 28.88
CA GLU A 775 25.71 -2.62 29.09
C GLU A 775 25.57 -2.30 30.59
N ARG A 776 24.79 -3.10 31.33
CA ARG A 776 24.56 -2.93 32.78
C ARG A 776 25.86 -3.05 33.58
N LEU A 777 26.71 -4.04 33.26
CA LEU A 777 28.01 -4.22 33.90
C LEU A 777 28.93 -3.01 33.67
N ALA A 778 28.92 -2.44 32.46
CA ALA A 778 29.70 -1.26 32.12
C ALA A 778 29.18 0.00 32.84
N GLU A 779 27.86 0.21 32.90
CA GLU A 779 27.24 1.33 33.59
C GLU A 779 27.58 1.34 35.10
N ARG A 780 27.61 0.15 35.71
CA ARG A 780 28.03 -0.05 37.11
C ARG A 780 29.53 0.01 37.33
N ARG A 781 30.32 0.10 36.25
CA ARG A 781 31.79 0.10 36.26
C ARG A 781 32.38 -1.17 36.89
N LEU A 782 31.67 -2.29 36.75
CA LEU A 782 32.12 -3.62 37.19
C LEU A 782 33.03 -4.29 36.17
N VAL A 783 33.16 -3.71 34.97
CA VAL A 783 34.08 -4.10 33.92
C VAL A 783 34.65 -2.84 33.26
N GLU A 784 35.89 -2.89 32.76
CA GLU A 784 36.46 -1.76 32.04
C GLU A 784 35.61 -1.43 30.80
N GLN A 785 35.37 -0.13 30.57
CA GLN A 785 34.61 0.36 29.41
C GLN A 785 35.13 -0.16 28.06
N THR A 786 36.45 -0.30 27.91
CA THR A 786 37.03 -0.82 26.66
C THR A 786 36.75 -2.31 26.48
N VAL A 787 36.77 -3.10 27.56
CA VAL A 787 36.43 -4.52 27.57
C VAL A 787 34.96 -4.72 27.23
N ALA A 788 34.06 -3.99 27.90
CA ALA A 788 32.62 -4.03 27.59
C ALA A 788 32.33 -3.66 26.13
N ARG A 789 32.93 -2.58 25.63
CA ARG A 789 32.80 -2.17 24.23
C ARG A 789 33.27 -3.28 23.28
N ASP A 790 34.43 -3.87 23.53
CA ASP A 790 35.02 -4.87 22.63
C ASP A 790 34.21 -6.18 22.64
N LEU A 791 33.63 -6.58 23.77
CA LEU A 791 32.68 -7.71 23.87
C LEU A 791 31.36 -7.40 23.15
N GLY A 792 30.80 -6.20 23.35
CA GLY A 792 29.56 -5.76 22.70
C GLY A 792 29.70 -5.63 21.18
N GLU A 793 30.78 -5.00 20.70
CA GLU A 793 31.09 -4.89 19.26
C GLU A 793 31.18 -6.28 18.62
N ALA A 794 31.84 -7.23 19.29
CA ALA A 794 31.97 -8.60 18.82
C ALA A 794 30.64 -9.35 18.81
N PHE A 795 29.82 -9.22 19.85
CA PHE A 795 28.50 -9.85 19.90
C PHE A 795 27.63 -9.41 18.73
N VAL A 796 27.47 -8.10 18.54
CA VAL A 796 26.63 -7.53 17.49
C VAL A 796 27.14 -7.93 16.11
N PHE A 797 28.45 -7.80 15.87
CA PHE A 797 29.05 -8.14 14.58
C PHE A 797 28.94 -9.63 14.25
N LEU A 798 29.30 -10.52 15.18
CA LEU A 798 29.29 -11.96 14.91
C LEU A 798 27.87 -12.54 14.85
N ALA A 799 26.91 -11.95 15.58
CA ALA A 799 25.50 -12.29 15.43
C ALA A 799 24.98 -11.92 14.03
N ASP A 800 25.40 -10.78 13.47
CA ASP A 800 25.05 -10.40 12.11
C ASP A 800 25.72 -11.31 11.06
N VAL A 801 27.00 -11.66 11.25
CA VAL A 801 27.70 -12.64 10.41
C VAL A 801 26.94 -13.96 10.37
N LYS A 802 26.46 -14.43 11.53
CA LYS A 802 25.65 -15.66 11.62
C LYS A 802 24.33 -15.49 10.87
N ASN A 803 23.58 -14.41 11.11
CA ASN A 803 22.32 -14.16 10.39
C ASN A 803 22.52 -14.08 8.87
N ALA A 804 23.56 -13.42 8.38
CA ALA A 804 23.84 -13.27 6.94
C ALA A 804 24.17 -14.60 6.25
N LEU A 805 24.72 -15.56 6.98
CA LEU A 805 24.95 -16.93 6.50
C LEU A 805 23.67 -17.75 6.54
N GLU A 806 22.87 -17.61 7.59
CA GLU A 806 21.70 -18.46 7.83
C GLU A 806 20.46 -18.01 7.06
N VAL A 807 20.28 -16.71 6.79
CA VAL A 807 19.07 -16.15 6.17
C VAL A 807 18.76 -16.75 4.78
N ASP A 808 19.78 -17.23 4.06
CA ASP A 808 19.59 -17.76 2.70
C ASP A 808 18.76 -19.04 2.69
N ARG A 809 19.23 -20.07 3.40
CA ARG A 809 18.63 -21.42 3.39
C ARG A 809 18.07 -21.86 4.73
N ARG A 810 18.21 -21.04 5.77
CA ARG A 810 17.90 -21.38 7.16
C ARG A 810 18.66 -22.62 7.64
N VAL A 811 19.97 -22.66 7.36
CA VAL A 811 20.87 -23.76 7.74
C VAL A 811 21.93 -23.24 8.70
N HIS A 812 22.20 -23.99 9.76
CA HIS A 812 23.20 -23.66 10.79
C HIS A 812 24.56 -23.28 10.20
N ALA A 813 25.07 -22.13 10.64
CA ALA A 813 26.43 -21.67 10.32
C ALA A 813 27.25 -21.41 11.59
N GLU A 814 28.51 -21.85 11.58
CA GLU A 814 29.41 -21.73 12.75
C GLU A 814 30.77 -21.10 12.44
N ALA A 815 31.12 -20.99 11.15
CA ALA A 815 32.38 -20.46 10.66
C ALA A 815 32.21 -19.65 9.37
N VAL A 816 33.12 -18.70 9.15
CA VAL A 816 33.22 -17.95 7.89
C VAL A 816 33.61 -18.93 6.78
N PRO A 817 32.95 -18.88 5.59
CA PRO A 817 33.27 -19.78 4.50
C PRO A 817 34.74 -19.66 4.04
N ALA A 818 35.33 -20.76 3.61
CA ALA A 818 36.73 -20.78 3.18
C ALA A 818 36.92 -20.19 1.78
N ALA A 819 35.93 -20.35 0.89
CA ALA A 819 36.02 -19.90 -0.50
C ALA A 819 35.96 -18.37 -0.61
N PRO A 820 36.86 -17.72 -1.36
CA PRO A 820 36.85 -16.26 -1.55
C PRO A 820 35.53 -15.71 -2.11
N ASP A 821 34.88 -16.43 -3.02
CA ASP A 821 33.62 -16.01 -3.62
C ASP A 821 32.47 -16.04 -2.60
N GLU A 822 32.42 -17.06 -1.74
CA GLU A 822 31.45 -17.15 -0.65
C GLU A 822 31.67 -16.07 0.41
N GLN A 823 32.93 -15.71 0.69
CA GLN A 823 33.25 -14.57 1.56
C GLN A 823 32.80 -13.24 0.94
N THR A 824 32.90 -13.09 -0.38
CA THR A 824 32.43 -11.91 -1.11
C THR A 824 30.90 -11.80 -1.02
N VAL A 825 30.20 -12.92 -1.21
CA VAL A 825 28.73 -13.01 -1.05
C VAL A 825 28.31 -12.65 0.37
N LEU A 826 28.97 -13.20 1.39
CA LEU A 826 28.73 -12.87 2.79
C LEU A 826 28.96 -11.37 3.06
N ALA A 827 30.08 -10.83 2.60
CA ALA A 827 30.41 -9.42 2.78
C ALA A 827 29.37 -8.49 2.14
N ARG A 828 28.88 -8.81 0.93
CA ARG A 828 27.78 -8.05 0.29
C ARG A 828 26.49 -8.11 1.09
N ARG A 829 26.10 -9.29 1.61
CA ARG A 829 24.94 -9.41 2.51
C ARG A 829 25.11 -8.59 3.78
N LEU A 830 26.34 -8.49 4.30
CA LEU A 830 26.74 -7.65 5.42
C LEU A 830 26.94 -6.17 5.04
N GLY A 831 26.76 -5.80 3.77
CA GLY A 831 26.63 -4.40 3.32
C GLY A 831 27.97 -3.74 3.01
N TYR A 832 29.02 -4.55 2.87
CA TYR A 832 30.27 -4.07 2.32
C TYR A 832 30.10 -3.89 0.80
N GLU A 833 30.42 -2.70 0.29
CA GLU A 833 30.28 -2.34 -1.13
C GLU A 833 31.65 -2.24 -1.82
N GLU A 834 32.55 -1.42 -1.28
CA GLU A 834 33.93 -1.29 -1.78
C GLU A 834 34.83 -2.42 -1.26
N TYR A 835 35.49 -3.13 -2.18
CA TYR A 835 36.40 -4.24 -1.88
C TYR A 835 35.82 -5.21 -0.83
N PRO A 836 34.59 -5.72 -1.04
CA PRO A 836 33.73 -6.17 0.04
C PRO A 836 34.35 -7.27 0.89
N ARG A 837 34.98 -8.24 0.23
CA ARG A 837 35.70 -9.33 0.89
C ARG A 837 36.84 -8.83 1.78
N GLN A 838 37.69 -7.93 1.28
CA GLN A 838 38.88 -7.49 2.00
C GLN A 838 38.48 -6.70 3.25
N ALA A 839 37.57 -5.74 3.09
CA ALA A 839 37.04 -4.94 4.21
C ALA A 839 36.40 -5.83 5.30
N PHE A 840 35.57 -6.79 4.90
CA PHE A 840 34.97 -7.74 5.83
C PHE A 840 36.00 -8.56 6.61
N ILE A 841 37.01 -9.12 5.92
CA ILE A 841 38.03 -9.96 6.57
C ILE A 841 38.89 -9.14 7.54
N ASP A 842 39.23 -7.90 7.19
CA ASP A 842 40.00 -7.01 8.06
C ASP A 842 39.23 -6.66 9.34
N ASP A 843 37.93 -6.34 9.22
CA ASP A 843 37.05 -6.10 10.36
C ASP A 843 36.88 -7.36 11.21
N TYR A 844 36.59 -8.50 10.58
CA TYR A 844 36.44 -9.77 11.27
C TYR A 844 37.67 -10.10 12.12
N LEU A 845 38.88 -10.00 11.54
CA LEU A 845 40.13 -10.28 12.25
C LEU A 845 40.49 -9.24 13.31
N ARG A 846 40.08 -7.99 13.14
CA ARG A 846 40.28 -6.92 14.12
C ARG A 846 39.36 -7.14 15.33
N ILE A 847 38.07 -7.35 15.09
CA ILE A 847 37.04 -7.48 16.12
C ILE A 847 37.27 -8.75 16.94
N THR A 848 37.48 -9.90 16.30
CA THR A 848 37.73 -11.17 17.01
C THR A 848 38.99 -11.13 17.88
N ARG A 849 40.10 -10.50 17.43
CA ARG A 849 41.28 -10.30 18.28
C ARG A 849 40.99 -9.45 19.52
N ARG A 850 40.22 -8.37 19.37
CA ARG A 850 39.83 -7.51 20.49
C ARG A 850 38.96 -8.27 21.48
N CYS A 851 37.96 -9.01 20.97
CA CYS A 851 37.10 -9.88 21.77
C CYS A 851 37.90 -10.91 22.57
N ARG A 852 38.86 -11.62 21.94
CA ARG A 852 39.70 -12.58 22.66
C ARG A 852 40.48 -11.92 23.80
N ARG A 853 41.11 -10.77 23.53
CA ARG A 853 41.83 -10.02 24.58
C ARG A 853 40.91 -9.55 25.70
N ALA A 854 39.70 -9.10 25.37
CA ALA A 854 38.70 -8.69 26.33
C ALA A 854 38.26 -9.85 27.23
N MET A 855 37.95 -11.02 26.63
CA MET A 855 37.62 -12.23 27.39
C MET A 855 38.79 -12.67 28.29
N GLU A 856 40.00 -12.75 27.76
CA GLU A 856 41.19 -13.13 28.55
C GLU A 856 41.41 -12.17 29.72
N ARG A 857 41.13 -10.88 29.53
CA ARG A 857 41.25 -9.87 30.57
C ARG A 857 40.20 -10.02 31.67
N VAL A 858 38.94 -10.28 31.32
CA VAL A 858 37.89 -10.59 32.30
C VAL A 858 38.30 -11.76 33.18
N PHE A 859 38.77 -12.85 32.57
CA PHE A 859 39.25 -14.01 33.34
C PHE A 859 40.52 -13.70 34.14
N GLN A 860 41.42 -12.82 33.70
CA GLN A 860 42.59 -12.44 34.49
C GLN A 860 42.23 -11.60 35.72
N GLU A 861 41.33 -10.63 35.56
CA GLU A 861 40.91 -9.73 36.64
C GLU A 861 40.13 -10.49 37.73
N GLU A 862 39.28 -11.45 37.36
CA GLU A 862 38.53 -12.28 38.33
C GLU A 862 39.37 -13.39 38.99
N LEU A 863 40.56 -13.68 38.46
CA LEU A 863 41.49 -14.65 39.04
C LEU A 863 42.59 -14.00 39.90
N ALA A 864 42.68 -12.67 39.91
CA ALA A 864 43.63 -11.88 40.69
C ALA A 864 43.04 -11.49 42.04
#